data_AF-C6E011-F1
#
_entry.id   AF-C6E011-F1
#
_cell.length_a   1.000
_cell.length_b   1.000
_cell.length_c   1.000
_cell.angle_alpha   90.00
_cell.angle_beta   90.00
_cell.angle_gamma   90.00
#
_symmetry.space_group_name_H-M   'P 1'
#
loop_
_entity.id
_entity.type
_entity.pdbx_description
1 polymer ?
#
loop_
_entity_poly.entity_id
_entity_poly.type
_entity_poly.pdbx_seq_one_letter_code
_entity_poly.pdbx_strand_id
1 'polypeptide(L)'
;MPVNPDPAAAQGQDPSVRIHRILIVDASPTQTKFLTQVLAAQGYSVLVSQSAEEALEQIAELSPDLVISDILMPEMDGFEFCRRIRGLDQMNSLPVILLTYLNDPTHVLHSLEAGANYFITKPYKTELLLSRVSALLHGGEGCCQVRDNGEVVCNYYGSNYEIKASKAHVIDLLLATYELASEKNQENEAAQEALRQLNEELETRVAERTSALNKTICELRQEISERENAEECVRRLNRLHSVLSETSKAVAHTKDRGSLFHDFCSIAVDHGCFKLAWVGILDQPSGIVAVAAARGTTDYLKDLTVSLDEGPSGNGPTGRAIREGTHYICNDFLGDAVAHPWHKRGEAFGFRASASIALKQEGHIIGALTLYADKKDYFDQPQVELLRQMGADISFALGNMAREERRLDVERALLEETTQRMNEQELNEQRIEYLAHYDTVTKLPNRFSLMARLGQALELAKRFSSRLAVIFIDLDRFKNINDSLGHHIGDRLLFQVAGRLQDTIRSADIVARLGGDEFVVVLPLINSNISAAHAVRKIQQTLSQGYTVESHELNITPSIGISVYPTDGETVQELMKNADLAMYHAKSAGRNSYQFFTQEMNLTVQARLVLESDLRTALERDEMMLHYQPQIDLKSGEVVGVEALLRWRHPVRGAVAPDVFIPVAEDTGLILSIGEFALKSACEQLALWISQGLSPLRMAVNLSARQFKQSNLPSLLADILAATGVAAHLLELEITESSAMDDPNTAIVHLRTLREMGVELAIDDFGTGYSSLSYLKLFPVNRLKIDRSFVRGIDTDSEDAEIAAATIALAHNLGKEVVAEGVETEAQCRFLRGQQCDILQGYFFSEPLSAAGIASYLAANRRPPALVN
;
A
#
# COMPACT_ATOMS: atom_id res chain seq x y z
N MET A 1 70.43 56.05 44.33
CA MET A 1 71.54 56.93 43.92
C MET A 1 71.37 58.28 44.59
N PRO A 2 72.27 58.70 45.47
CA PRO A 2 72.45 60.10 45.78
C PRO A 2 73.36 60.75 44.72
N VAL A 3 73.21 62.06 44.57
CA VAL A 3 74.07 62.92 43.75
C VAL A 3 75.47 62.95 44.35
N ASN A 4 76.48 62.85 43.49
CA ASN A 4 77.89 62.93 43.84
C ASN A 4 78.29 64.37 44.22
N PRO A 5 79.21 64.55 45.17
CA PRO A 5 80.14 65.67 45.10
C PRO A 5 81.60 65.16 45.16
N ASP A 6 82.38 65.51 44.14
CA ASP A 6 83.86 65.55 44.16
C ASP A 6 84.26 66.96 44.68
N PRO A 7 85.47 67.26 45.24
CA PRO A 7 86.77 66.78 44.76
C PRO A 7 87.91 66.54 45.79
N ALA A 8 88.78 65.60 45.42
CA ALA A 8 90.25 65.57 45.57
C ALA A 8 90.97 66.25 46.76
N ALA A 9 91.70 65.43 47.55
CA ALA A 9 93.01 65.77 48.11
C ALA A 9 93.85 64.49 48.36
N ALA A 10 95.12 64.56 47.97
CA ALA A 10 96.06 63.46 47.86
C ALA A 10 96.84 63.13 49.15
N GLN A 11 97.24 61.86 49.26
CA GLN A 11 98.48 61.30 49.86
C GLN A 11 98.98 61.77 51.24
N GLY A 12 99.10 60.81 52.17
CA GLY A 12 99.96 60.88 53.35
C GLY A 12 99.85 59.62 54.23
N GLN A 13 100.89 58.78 54.25
CA GLN A 13 101.00 57.54 55.05
C GLN A 13 101.33 57.84 56.53
N ASP A 14 100.89 56.97 57.46
CA ASP A 14 101.66 56.62 58.67
C ASP A 14 101.62 55.08 58.89
N PRO A 15 102.76 54.34 58.83
CA PRO A 15 102.79 52.87 58.85
C PRO A 15 102.77 52.23 60.26
N SER A 16 102.24 52.89 61.29
CA SER A 16 102.40 52.44 62.69
C SER A 16 101.10 52.23 63.50
N VAL A 17 99.92 52.16 62.87
CA VAL A 17 98.66 51.86 63.57
C VAL A 17 98.37 50.35 63.54
N ARG A 18 98.47 49.70 64.70
CA ARG A 18 98.05 48.31 64.87
C ARG A 18 96.54 48.21 64.69
N ILE A 19 96.08 47.60 63.59
CA ILE A 19 94.66 47.38 63.36
C ILE A 19 94.18 46.27 64.30
N HIS A 20 93.30 46.62 65.24
CA HIS A 20 92.71 45.65 66.17
C HIS A 20 91.72 44.73 65.46
N ARG A 21 91.82 43.43 65.75
CA ARG A 21 90.98 42.38 65.19
C ARG A 21 89.89 42.01 66.18
N ILE A 22 88.63 42.18 65.80
CA ILE A 22 87.45 41.85 66.63
C ILE A 22 86.76 40.64 66.03
N LEU A 23 86.54 39.60 66.84
CA LEU A 23 85.78 38.43 66.45
C LEU A 23 84.33 38.57 66.92
N ILE A 24 83.39 38.53 65.98
CA ILE A 24 81.95 38.46 66.28
C ILE A 24 81.49 37.01 66.17
N VAL A 25 80.78 36.53 67.20
CA VAL A 25 80.23 35.17 67.25
C VAL A 25 78.72 35.25 67.47
N ASP A 26 77.94 35.05 66.41
CA ASP A 26 76.48 35.07 66.47
C ASP A 26 75.93 34.20 65.32
N ALA A 27 74.98 33.32 65.63
CA ALA A 27 74.37 32.41 64.67
C ALA A 27 73.46 33.12 63.64
N SER A 28 73.13 34.39 63.87
CA SER A 28 72.33 35.22 62.95
C SER A 28 73.21 35.91 61.90
N PRO A 29 73.05 35.57 60.60
CA PRO A 29 73.78 36.25 59.53
C PRO A 29 73.40 37.72 59.39
N THR A 30 72.18 38.09 59.80
CA THR A 30 71.70 39.48 59.76
C THR A 30 72.36 40.33 60.83
N GLN A 31 72.49 39.81 62.05
CA GLN A 31 73.08 40.55 63.16
C GLN A 31 74.59 40.67 63.03
N THR A 32 75.28 39.58 62.64
CA THR A 32 76.71 39.62 62.33
C THR A 32 77.00 40.63 61.23
N LYS A 33 76.19 40.68 60.16
CA LYS A 33 76.35 41.66 59.08
C LYS A 33 76.15 43.11 59.56
N PHE A 34 75.16 43.35 60.44
CA PHE A 34 74.95 44.68 61.03
C PHE A 34 76.12 45.10 61.93
N LEU A 35 76.54 44.24 62.86
CA LEU A 35 77.66 44.52 63.76
C LEU A 35 78.98 44.71 62.99
N THR A 36 79.19 43.92 61.94
CA THR A 36 80.33 44.07 61.03
C THR A 36 80.32 45.44 60.38
N GLN A 37 79.19 45.92 59.87
CA GLN A 37 79.09 47.26 59.29
C GLN A 37 79.38 48.36 60.31
N VAL A 38 78.83 48.24 61.52
CA VAL A 38 79.02 49.21 62.60
C VAL A 38 80.49 49.30 63.03
N LEU A 39 81.17 48.16 63.20
CA LEU A 39 82.56 48.10 63.68
C LEU A 39 83.58 48.40 62.58
N ALA A 40 83.37 47.90 61.36
CA ALA A 40 84.24 48.21 60.23
C ALA A 40 84.22 49.71 59.87
N ALA A 41 83.08 50.39 60.06
CA ALA A 41 82.98 51.84 59.89
C ALA A 41 83.86 52.64 60.86
N GLN A 42 84.27 52.04 61.99
CA GLN A 42 85.17 52.65 62.97
C GLN A 42 86.64 52.22 62.79
N GLY A 43 86.98 51.54 61.69
CA GLY A 43 88.36 51.18 61.34
C GLY A 43 88.88 49.87 61.96
N TYR A 44 88.03 49.09 62.63
CA TYR A 44 88.40 47.78 63.16
C TYR A 44 88.40 46.69 62.07
N SER A 45 89.32 45.73 62.18
CA SER A 45 89.27 44.51 61.36
C SER A 45 88.33 43.51 62.01
N VAL A 46 87.27 43.11 61.30
CA VAL A 46 86.21 42.27 61.87
C VAL A 46 86.28 40.87 61.29
N LEU A 47 86.39 39.88 62.17
CA LEU A 47 86.24 38.46 61.90
C LEU A 47 84.83 38.04 62.34
N VAL A 48 84.23 37.09 61.64
CA VAL A 48 82.90 36.59 61.96
C VAL A 48 82.95 35.08 62.00
N SER A 49 82.35 34.51 63.04
CA SER A 49 82.05 33.09 63.13
C SER A 49 80.58 32.91 63.48
N GLN A 50 79.97 31.86 62.95
CA GLN A 50 78.56 31.54 63.19
C GLN A 50 78.36 30.46 64.26
N SER A 51 79.45 29.87 64.78
CA SER A 51 79.41 28.85 65.82
C SER A 51 80.55 29.04 66.83
N ALA A 52 80.33 28.60 68.07
CA ALA A 52 81.33 28.72 69.12
C ALA A 52 82.56 27.81 68.88
N GLU A 53 82.39 26.60 68.32
CA GLU A 53 83.53 25.73 67.98
C GLU A 53 84.47 26.39 66.96
N GLU A 54 83.91 26.88 65.84
CA GLU A 54 84.69 27.57 64.80
C GLU A 54 85.39 28.82 65.38
N ALA A 55 84.71 29.55 66.27
CA ALA A 55 85.30 30.70 66.93
C ALA A 55 86.49 30.33 67.84
N LEU A 56 86.46 29.20 68.55
CA LEU A 56 87.59 28.74 69.36
C LEU A 56 88.81 28.38 68.50
N GLU A 57 88.59 27.74 67.35
CA GLU A 57 89.65 27.43 66.38
C GLU A 57 90.27 28.73 65.82
N GLN A 58 89.44 29.69 65.43
CA GLN A 58 89.89 31.00 64.96
C GLN A 58 90.64 31.80 66.03
N ILE A 59 90.24 31.70 67.31
CA ILE A 59 90.98 32.35 68.41
C ILE A 59 92.39 31.79 68.51
N ALA A 60 92.55 30.46 68.43
CA ALA A 60 93.86 29.81 68.50
C ALA A 60 94.75 30.13 67.28
N GLU A 61 94.19 30.16 66.08
CA GLU A 61 94.95 30.39 64.84
C GLU A 61 95.24 31.88 64.58
N LEU A 62 94.26 32.75 64.80
CA LEU A 62 94.31 34.14 64.35
C LEU A 62 94.60 35.13 65.48
N SER A 63 94.40 34.77 66.75
CA SER A 63 94.66 35.64 67.92
C SER A 63 93.98 37.02 67.82
N PRO A 64 92.64 37.09 67.93
CA PRO A 64 91.90 38.35 67.94
C PRO A 64 92.21 39.18 69.20
N ASP A 65 91.93 40.49 69.15
CA ASP A 65 92.14 41.42 70.26
C ASP A 65 90.86 41.63 71.13
N LEU A 66 89.66 41.30 70.62
CA LEU A 66 88.37 41.34 71.34
C LEU A 66 87.37 40.34 70.74
N VAL A 67 86.50 39.78 71.58
CA VAL A 67 85.36 38.94 71.15
C VAL A 67 84.03 39.59 71.52
N ILE A 68 83.07 39.59 70.60
CA ILE A 68 81.68 39.96 70.84
C ILE A 68 80.82 38.74 70.51
N SER A 69 80.12 38.18 71.49
CA SER A 69 79.40 36.92 71.33
C SER A 69 77.95 37.04 71.77
N ASP A 70 77.05 36.42 71.01
CA ASP A 70 75.68 36.21 71.47
C ASP A 70 75.63 35.15 72.56
N ILE A 71 74.70 35.29 73.51
CA ILE A 71 74.52 34.27 74.54
C ILE A 71 73.82 33.04 73.96
N LEU A 72 72.81 33.25 73.12
CA LEU A 72 71.98 32.17 72.60
C LEU A 72 72.53 31.65 71.28
N MET A 73 73.52 30.75 71.36
CA MET A 73 74.11 30.09 70.21
C MET A 73 73.79 28.58 70.20
N PRO A 74 73.63 27.96 69.01
CA PRO A 74 73.44 26.51 68.89
C PRO A 74 74.69 25.74 69.35
N GLU A 75 74.48 24.54 69.91
CA GLU A 75 75.51 23.60 70.39
C GLU A 75 76.30 24.04 71.62
N MET A 76 76.78 25.29 71.68
CA MET A 76 77.46 25.86 72.84
C MET A 76 77.04 27.32 73.05
N ASP A 77 76.52 27.64 74.23
CA ASP A 77 76.06 28.99 74.57
C ASP A 77 77.23 29.96 74.83
N GLY A 78 76.94 31.26 74.77
CA GLY A 78 77.96 32.30 74.95
C GLY A 78 78.64 32.30 76.33
N PHE A 79 77.98 31.75 77.36
CA PHE A 79 78.59 31.60 78.68
C PHE A 79 79.64 30.50 78.69
N GLU A 80 79.30 29.34 78.14
CA GLU A 80 80.20 28.20 78.04
C GLU A 80 81.35 28.50 77.08
N PHE A 81 81.08 29.17 75.97
CA PHE A 81 82.10 29.66 75.05
C PHE A 81 83.09 30.61 75.75
N CYS A 82 82.59 31.57 76.54
CA CYS A 82 83.44 32.47 77.32
C CYS A 82 84.29 31.71 78.35
N ARG A 83 83.72 30.73 79.07
CA ARG A 83 84.47 29.88 80.01
C ARG A 83 85.58 29.09 79.32
N ARG A 84 85.34 28.57 78.11
CA ARG A 84 86.37 27.84 77.35
C ARG A 84 87.52 28.74 76.91
N ILE A 85 87.23 29.99 76.51
CA ILE A 85 88.28 30.97 76.21
C ILE A 85 89.16 31.20 77.45
N ARG A 86 88.55 31.31 78.64
CA ARG A 86 89.29 31.49 79.91
C ARG A 86 90.16 30.29 80.30
N GLY A 87 89.84 29.10 79.81
CA GLY A 87 90.63 27.88 80.04
C GLY A 87 91.89 27.73 79.17
N LEU A 88 92.15 28.62 78.22
CA LEU A 88 93.31 28.56 77.31
C LEU A 88 94.51 29.32 77.91
N ASP A 89 95.62 28.60 78.20
CA ASP A 89 96.80 29.11 78.92
C ASP A 89 97.44 30.38 78.32
N GLN A 90 97.33 30.61 77.00
CA GLN A 90 97.88 31.78 76.31
C GLN A 90 96.86 32.89 75.99
N MET A 91 95.56 32.67 76.23
CA MET A 91 94.47 33.57 75.81
C MET A 91 93.45 33.92 76.91
N ASN A 92 93.71 33.55 78.17
CA ASN A 92 92.80 33.79 79.29
C ASN A 92 92.43 35.29 79.48
N SER A 93 93.31 36.22 79.10
CA SER A 93 93.07 37.66 79.21
C SER A 93 92.33 38.29 78.02
N LEU A 94 91.87 37.52 77.03
CA LEU A 94 91.16 38.04 75.86
C LEU A 94 89.82 38.70 76.25
N PRO A 95 89.58 39.99 75.96
CA PRO A 95 88.33 40.63 76.35
C PRO A 95 87.12 40.04 75.60
N VAL A 96 85.99 39.85 76.31
CA VAL A 96 84.73 39.29 75.77
C VAL A 96 83.55 40.20 76.13
N ILE A 97 82.72 40.54 75.15
CA ILE A 97 81.41 41.21 75.35
C ILE A 97 80.29 40.22 74.99
N LEU A 98 79.32 40.04 75.89
CA LEU A 98 78.15 39.20 75.63
C LEU A 98 76.91 40.01 75.25
N LEU A 99 76.15 39.56 74.26
CA LEU A 99 74.88 40.17 73.85
C LEU A 99 73.70 39.38 74.43
N THR A 100 72.72 40.06 75.06
CA THR A 100 71.63 39.42 75.82
C THR A 100 70.26 40.03 75.52
N TYR A 101 69.18 39.25 75.55
CA TYR A 101 67.81 39.79 75.63
C TYR A 101 67.40 39.83 77.11
N LEU A 102 67.28 41.02 77.70
CA LEU A 102 66.93 41.17 79.11
C LEU A 102 65.44 40.87 79.34
N ASN A 103 65.11 39.65 79.74
CA ASN A 103 63.85 39.33 80.44
C ASN A 103 64.07 38.56 81.75
N ASP A 104 65.32 38.23 82.09
CA ASP A 104 65.68 37.54 83.33
C ASP A 104 66.96 38.18 83.94
N PRO A 105 66.90 38.73 85.17
CA PRO A 105 68.05 39.32 85.86
C PRO A 105 69.22 38.35 86.09
N THR A 106 68.97 37.03 86.06
CA THR A 106 70.01 36.01 86.28
C THR A 106 71.05 35.94 85.17
N HIS A 107 70.70 36.35 83.94
CA HIS A 107 71.63 36.37 82.81
C HIS A 107 72.80 37.36 82.98
N VAL A 108 72.58 38.43 83.75
CA VAL A 108 73.64 39.40 84.06
C VAL A 108 74.68 38.81 85.01
N LEU A 109 74.21 38.07 86.03
CA LEU A 109 75.08 37.38 86.98
C LEU A 109 75.89 36.27 86.30
N HIS A 110 75.27 35.42 85.48
CA HIS A 110 75.95 34.36 84.76
C HIS A 110 76.98 34.87 83.73
N SER A 111 76.75 36.06 83.14
CA SER A 111 77.72 36.71 82.24
C SER A 111 79.04 37.04 82.96
N LEU A 112 78.94 37.50 84.20
CA LEU A 112 80.10 37.88 85.02
C LEU A 112 80.85 36.65 85.53
N GLU A 113 80.14 35.61 85.97
CA GLU A 113 80.75 34.35 86.42
C GLU A 113 81.46 33.61 85.27
N ALA A 114 80.96 33.74 84.04
CA ALA A 114 81.61 33.19 82.84
C ALA A 114 82.89 33.95 82.44
N GLY A 115 83.18 35.09 83.07
CA GLY A 115 84.40 35.88 82.84
C GLY A 115 84.29 36.89 81.71
N ALA A 116 83.09 37.30 81.29
CA ALA A 116 82.89 38.35 80.30
C ALA A 116 83.16 39.75 80.89
N ASN A 117 83.65 40.67 80.05
CA ASN A 117 84.03 42.03 80.45
C ASN A 117 82.85 43.00 80.43
N TYR A 118 81.94 42.84 79.46
CA TYR A 118 80.69 43.61 79.40
C TYR A 118 79.55 42.75 78.88
N PHE A 119 78.32 43.18 79.15
CA PHE A 119 77.13 42.68 78.50
C PHE A 119 76.32 43.83 77.90
N ILE A 120 75.61 43.56 76.80
CA ILE A 120 74.79 44.56 76.11
C ILE A 120 73.44 43.95 75.73
N THR A 121 72.37 44.71 75.93
CA THR A 121 71.01 44.22 75.74
C THR A 121 70.51 44.41 74.32
N LYS A 122 69.86 43.40 73.75
CA LYS A 122 69.20 43.43 72.45
C LYS A 122 67.76 43.96 72.64
N PRO A 123 67.30 44.92 71.81
CA PRO A 123 68.02 45.57 70.72
C PRO A 123 69.07 46.57 71.24
N TYR A 124 70.31 46.46 70.74
CA TYR A 124 71.43 47.25 71.26
C TYR A 124 71.51 48.64 70.62
N LYS A 125 71.76 49.66 71.47
CA LYS A 125 72.06 51.02 71.02
C LYS A 125 73.49 51.09 70.48
N THR A 126 73.65 51.51 69.23
CA THR A 126 74.94 51.58 68.52
C THR A 126 76.00 52.37 69.29
N GLU A 127 75.63 53.49 69.91
CA GLU A 127 76.53 54.34 70.70
C GLU A 127 77.11 53.62 71.92
N LEU A 128 76.28 52.85 72.63
CA LEU A 128 76.69 52.10 73.81
C LEU A 128 77.64 50.94 73.44
N LEU A 129 77.36 50.24 72.34
CA LEU A 129 78.23 49.19 71.82
C LEU A 129 79.63 49.72 71.48
N LEU A 130 79.70 50.80 70.69
CA LEU A 130 80.98 51.39 70.27
C LEU A 130 81.78 51.93 71.45
N SER A 131 81.11 52.52 72.44
CA SER A 131 81.76 53.01 73.66
C SER A 131 82.45 51.88 74.43
N ARG A 132 81.80 50.72 74.60
CA ARG A 132 82.37 49.57 75.33
C ARG A 132 83.48 48.86 74.56
N VAL A 133 83.35 48.75 73.23
CA VAL A 133 84.43 48.22 72.37
C VAL A 133 85.68 49.10 72.47
N SER A 134 85.53 50.42 72.36
CA SER A 134 86.64 51.37 72.44
C SER A 134 87.35 51.28 73.80
N ALA A 135 86.56 51.19 74.89
CA ALA A 135 87.09 51.10 76.24
C ALA A 135 87.97 49.85 76.49
N LEU A 136 87.71 48.73 75.81
CA LEU A 136 88.49 47.49 75.99
C LEU A 136 89.74 47.41 75.12
N LEU A 137 89.74 48.00 73.91
CA LEU A 137 90.82 47.84 72.94
C LEU A 137 91.88 48.95 73.00
N HIS A 138 91.44 50.20 73.16
CA HIS A 138 92.33 51.35 73.03
C HIS A 138 92.77 51.95 74.38
N GLY A 139 92.27 51.42 75.49
CA GLY A 139 92.66 51.85 76.84
C GLY A 139 92.48 53.36 77.11
N GLY A 140 91.68 54.06 76.31
CA GLY A 140 91.62 55.52 76.28
C GLY A 140 90.26 56.09 76.67
N GLU A 141 90.27 56.83 77.78
CA GLU A 141 89.37 57.93 78.14
C GLU A 141 87.85 57.67 78.06
N GLY A 142 87.36 56.87 79.01
CA GLY A 142 85.93 56.72 79.30
C GLY A 142 85.67 56.40 80.76
N CYS A 143 85.42 57.45 81.54
CA CYS A 143 84.90 57.51 82.91
C CYS A 143 85.78 57.04 84.09
N CYS A 144 86.76 56.15 83.91
CA CYS A 144 87.28 55.43 85.08
C CYS A 144 88.81 55.20 84.95
N GLN A 145 89.63 56.10 85.52
CA GLN A 145 91.09 55.90 85.65
C GLN A 145 91.36 54.92 86.79
N VAL A 146 91.93 53.76 86.47
CA VAL A 146 92.39 52.79 87.45
C VAL A 146 93.71 53.29 88.05
N ARG A 147 93.75 53.55 89.35
CA ARG A 147 95.02 53.77 90.07
C ARG A 147 95.57 52.41 90.54
N ASP A 148 96.90 52.30 90.68
CA ASP A 148 97.66 51.07 91.03
C ASP A 148 97.16 50.31 92.29
N ASN A 149 96.19 50.88 93.02
CA ASN A 149 95.59 50.35 94.24
C ASN A 149 94.24 49.64 93.99
N GLY A 150 93.77 49.54 92.74
CA GLY A 150 92.51 48.86 92.38
C GLY A 150 91.24 49.69 92.63
N GLU A 151 91.37 51.01 92.80
CA GLU A 151 90.26 51.95 92.98
C GLU A 151 89.97 52.74 91.70
N VAL A 152 88.68 52.98 91.47
CA VAL A 152 88.18 53.62 90.26
C VAL A 152 87.30 54.81 90.64
N VAL A 153 87.57 55.97 90.06
CA VAL A 153 86.76 57.18 90.26
C VAL A 153 85.83 57.32 89.05
N CYS A 154 84.52 57.35 89.25
CA CYS A 154 83.56 57.52 88.16
C CYS A 154 82.58 58.68 88.49
N ASN A 155 82.20 59.48 87.47
CA ASN A 155 81.44 60.74 87.63
C ASN A 155 79.98 60.55 87.20
N TYR A 156 79.03 60.81 88.10
CA TYR A 156 77.58 60.70 87.83
C TYR A 156 76.84 61.95 88.28
N TYR A 157 76.03 62.54 87.38
CA TYR A 157 75.28 63.79 87.59
C TYR A 157 76.11 64.93 88.21
N GLY A 158 77.35 65.09 87.74
CA GLY A 158 78.24 66.17 88.16
C GLY A 158 78.91 65.96 89.52
N SER A 159 78.77 64.78 90.13
CA SER A 159 79.42 64.41 91.38
C SER A 159 80.36 63.22 91.17
N ASN A 160 81.62 63.35 91.61
CA ASN A 160 82.62 62.29 91.53
C ASN A 160 82.43 61.32 92.70
N TYR A 161 82.25 60.04 92.39
CA TYR A 161 82.16 58.98 93.39
C TYR A 161 83.36 58.04 93.28
N GLU A 162 84.07 57.84 94.39
CA GLU A 162 85.14 56.84 94.50
C GLU A 162 84.52 55.48 94.79
N ILE A 163 84.64 54.56 93.84
CA ILE A 163 84.01 53.25 93.92
C ILE A 163 85.03 52.19 93.51
N LYS A 164 85.22 51.15 94.32
CA LYS A 164 86.04 50.00 93.91
C LYS A 164 85.52 49.44 92.58
N ALA A 165 86.42 49.12 91.64
CA ALA A 165 86.11 48.73 90.27
C ALA A 165 84.97 47.69 90.16
N SER A 166 84.85 46.79 91.13
CA SER A 166 83.83 45.74 91.18
C SER A 166 82.38 46.23 91.39
N LYS A 167 82.16 47.48 91.83
CA LYS A 167 80.82 47.99 92.19
C LYS A 167 80.22 49.02 91.21
N ALA A 168 80.98 49.51 90.22
CA ALA A 168 80.50 50.52 89.28
C ALA A 168 79.28 50.06 88.45
N HIS A 169 79.23 48.76 88.09
CA HIS A 169 78.14 48.18 87.29
C HIS A 169 76.77 48.14 87.97
N VAL A 170 76.72 48.16 89.32
CA VAL A 170 75.45 48.07 90.06
C VAL A 170 74.67 49.39 89.99
N ILE A 171 75.36 50.52 89.86
CA ILE A 171 74.76 51.85 89.85
C ILE A 171 74.06 52.15 88.52
N ASP A 172 74.66 51.75 87.39
CA ASP A 172 74.04 51.88 86.06
C ASP A 172 72.71 51.12 85.97
N LEU A 173 72.60 49.97 86.64
CA LEU A 173 71.37 49.16 86.65
C LEU A 173 70.23 49.85 87.42
N LEU A 174 70.53 50.49 88.54
CA LEU A 174 69.52 51.13 89.40
C LEU A 174 68.88 52.36 88.74
N LEU A 175 69.67 53.17 88.04
CA LEU A 175 69.17 54.36 87.33
C LEU A 175 68.17 54.01 86.23
N ALA A 176 68.47 52.98 85.42
CA ALA A 176 67.60 52.54 84.34
C ALA A 176 66.23 52.00 84.83
N THR A 177 66.19 51.38 86.01
CA THR A 177 64.93 50.85 86.58
C THR A 177 63.99 51.92 87.11
N TYR A 178 64.52 53.06 87.58
CA TYR A 178 63.72 54.13 88.18
C TYR A 178 62.94 54.95 87.13
N GLU A 179 63.57 55.26 86.01
CA GLU A 179 62.94 56.06 84.93
C GLU A 179 61.73 55.35 84.33
N LEU A 180 61.81 54.04 84.12
CA LEU A 180 60.73 53.23 83.54
C LEU A 180 59.46 53.16 84.43
N ALA A 181 59.64 53.19 85.75
CA ALA A 181 58.53 53.12 86.70
C ALA A 181 57.69 54.41 86.72
N SER A 182 58.32 55.56 86.45
CA SER A 182 57.66 56.86 86.47
C SER A 182 56.72 57.05 85.28
N GLU A 183 57.11 56.64 84.07
CA GLU A 183 56.28 56.76 82.86
C GLU A 183 54.98 55.95 82.96
N LYS A 184 55.06 54.70 83.44
CA LYS A 184 53.90 53.81 83.53
C LYS A 184 52.78 54.31 84.43
N ASN A 185 53.10 55.09 85.45
CA ASN A 185 52.10 55.59 86.39
C ASN A 185 51.25 56.71 85.76
N GLN A 186 51.86 57.54 84.91
CA GLN A 186 51.15 58.63 84.22
C GLN A 186 50.17 58.10 83.15
N GLU A 187 50.52 57.03 82.44
CA GLU A 187 49.63 56.42 81.45
C GLU A 187 48.35 55.84 82.06
N ASN A 188 48.44 55.33 83.29
CA ASN A 188 47.33 54.64 83.95
C ASN A 188 46.22 55.61 84.41
N GLU A 189 46.60 56.80 84.89
CA GLU A 189 45.63 57.82 85.29
C GLU A 189 44.85 58.37 84.08
N ALA A 190 45.51 58.56 82.94
CA ALA A 190 44.85 59.01 81.70
C ALA A 190 43.84 57.98 81.15
N ALA A 191 44.14 56.68 81.29
CA ALA A 191 43.25 55.61 80.82
C ALA A 191 41.96 55.51 81.62
N GLN A 192 42.00 55.77 82.94
CA GLN A 192 40.82 55.69 83.80
C GLN A 192 39.78 56.78 83.49
N GLU A 193 40.22 57.99 83.18
CA GLU A 193 39.32 59.10 82.87
C GLU A 193 38.60 58.91 81.52
N ALA A 194 39.31 58.38 80.52
CA ALA A 194 38.72 58.05 79.21
C ALA A 194 37.64 56.96 79.29
N LEU A 195 37.84 55.96 80.17
CA LEU A 195 36.87 54.87 80.35
C LEU A 195 35.54 55.36 80.92
N ARG A 196 35.60 56.36 81.82
CA ARG A 196 34.41 56.93 82.46
C ARG A 196 33.52 57.66 81.46
N GLN A 197 34.11 58.46 80.56
CA GLN A 197 33.37 59.21 79.55
C GLN A 197 32.68 58.27 78.53
N LEU A 198 33.34 57.18 78.15
CA LEU A 198 32.79 56.22 77.20
C LEU A 198 31.52 55.50 77.73
N ASN A 199 31.47 55.23 79.04
CA ASN A 199 30.34 54.54 79.64
C ASN A 199 29.05 55.39 79.65
N GLU A 200 29.13 56.68 79.97
CA GLU A 200 27.96 57.58 79.93
C GLU A 200 27.38 57.70 78.51
N GLU A 201 28.26 57.73 77.50
CA GLU A 201 27.84 57.80 76.10
C GLU A 201 27.17 56.49 75.65
N LEU A 202 27.65 55.34 76.15
CA LEU A 202 27.10 54.02 75.80
C LEU A 202 25.68 53.83 76.33
N GLU A 203 25.41 54.23 77.57
CA GLU A 203 24.08 54.09 78.19
C GLU A 203 23.02 54.89 77.41
N THR A 204 23.37 56.11 76.99
CA THR A 204 22.48 56.96 76.20
C THR A 204 22.12 56.32 74.86
N ARG A 205 23.12 55.76 74.15
CA ARG A 205 22.89 55.06 72.87
C ARG A 205 22.05 53.80 73.02
N VAL A 206 22.18 53.06 74.13
CA VAL A 206 21.37 51.85 74.39
C VAL A 206 19.89 52.20 74.56
N ALA A 207 19.58 53.27 75.29
CA ALA A 207 18.21 53.71 75.50
C ALA A 207 17.50 54.10 74.18
N GLU A 208 18.17 54.88 73.34
CA GLU A 208 17.65 55.28 72.02
C GLU A 208 17.43 54.08 71.09
N ARG A 209 18.40 53.14 71.07
CA ARG A 209 18.33 51.96 70.22
C ARG A 209 17.19 51.02 70.61
N THR A 210 16.92 50.88 71.91
CA THR A 210 15.85 50.01 72.42
C THR A 210 14.47 50.52 72.03
N SER A 211 14.26 51.85 72.10
CA SER A 211 13.00 52.48 71.69
C SER A 211 12.74 52.33 70.18
N ALA A 212 13.78 52.55 69.36
CA ALA A 212 13.69 52.36 67.92
C ALA A 212 13.35 50.90 67.55
N LEU A 213 13.97 49.93 68.22
CA LEU A 213 13.78 48.51 67.95
C LEU A 213 12.33 48.04 68.21
N ASN A 214 11.72 48.51 69.31
CA ASN A 214 10.34 48.14 69.64
C ASN A 214 9.32 48.65 68.62
N LYS A 215 9.56 49.83 68.04
CA LYS A 215 8.72 50.35 66.95
C LYS A 215 8.79 49.47 65.70
N THR A 216 10.01 49.08 65.30
CA THR A 216 10.22 48.19 64.14
C THR A 216 9.61 46.80 64.35
N ILE A 217 9.62 46.26 65.57
CA ILE A 217 9.00 44.96 65.86
C ILE A 217 7.49 44.96 65.62
N CYS A 218 6.79 46.05 65.96
CA CYS A 218 5.35 46.16 65.69
C CYS A 218 5.04 46.26 64.19
N GLU A 219 5.82 47.06 63.45
CA GLU A 219 5.69 47.18 61.99
C GLU A 219 5.94 45.83 61.29
N LEU A 220 7.00 45.12 61.68
CA LEU A 220 7.31 43.79 61.14
C LEU A 220 6.24 42.73 61.42
N ARG A 221 5.56 42.77 62.57
CA ARG A 221 4.48 41.80 62.87
C ARG A 221 3.28 41.97 61.94
N GLN A 222 2.94 43.21 61.60
CA GLN A 222 1.85 43.49 60.67
C GLN A 222 2.22 43.05 59.26
N GLU A 223 3.46 43.32 58.83
CA GLU A 223 3.98 42.92 57.53
C GLU A 223 4.08 41.38 57.39
N ILE A 224 4.47 40.66 58.45
CA ILE A 224 4.48 39.19 58.47
C ILE A 224 3.06 38.63 58.29
N SER A 225 2.05 39.19 58.95
CA SER A 225 0.67 38.72 58.82
C SER A 225 0.10 38.96 57.42
N GLU A 226 0.39 40.11 56.81
CA GLU A 226 0.01 40.40 55.42
C GLU A 226 0.71 39.44 54.44
N ARG A 227 1.99 39.15 54.69
CA ARG A 227 2.77 38.19 53.91
C ARG A 227 2.25 36.76 54.01
N GLU A 228 1.86 36.29 55.20
CA GLU A 228 1.31 34.95 55.39
C GLU A 228 0.02 34.72 54.58
N ASN A 229 -0.88 35.72 54.56
CA ASN A 229 -2.11 35.68 53.76
C ASN A 229 -1.82 35.71 52.25
N ALA A 230 -0.86 36.52 51.81
CA ALA A 230 -0.42 36.55 50.42
C ALA A 230 0.23 35.23 49.99
N GLU A 231 1.05 34.61 50.86
CA GLU A 231 1.67 33.32 50.61
C GLU A 231 0.65 32.18 50.53
N GLU A 232 -0.43 32.19 51.33
CA GLU A 232 -1.51 31.22 51.20
C GLU A 232 -2.27 31.41 49.87
N CYS A 233 -2.53 32.66 49.46
CA CYS A 233 -3.17 32.96 48.18
C CYS A 233 -2.31 32.47 46.99
N VAL A 234 -1.01 32.76 47.00
CA VAL A 234 -0.05 32.28 45.99
C VAL A 234 0.02 30.75 45.99
N ARG A 235 0.01 30.10 47.16
CA ARG A 235 -0.04 28.62 47.24
C ARG A 235 -1.30 28.04 46.61
N ARG A 236 -2.47 28.66 46.81
CA ARG A 236 -3.73 28.21 46.19
C ARG A 236 -3.70 28.42 44.68
N LEU A 237 -3.22 29.57 44.21
CA LEU A 237 -3.08 29.87 42.79
C LEU A 237 -2.13 28.89 42.10
N ASN A 238 -0.99 28.58 42.73
CA ASN A 238 -0.02 27.59 42.22
C ASN A 238 -0.62 26.17 42.14
N ARG A 239 -1.47 25.76 43.09
CA ARG A 239 -2.19 24.47 43.01
C ARG A 239 -3.10 24.43 41.79
N LEU A 240 -3.86 25.48 41.55
CA LEU A 240 -4.74 25.54 40.39
C LEU A 240 -3.97 25.62 39.07
N HIS A 241 -2.82 26.31 39.03
CA HIS A 241 -1.90 26.24 37.89
C HIS A 241 -1.37 24.83 37.65
N SER A 242 -1.09 24.06 38.72
CA SER A 242 -0.72 22.65 38.59
C SER A 242 -1.87 21.83 38.02
N VAL A 243 -3.11 22.03 38.48
CA VAL A 243 -4.29 21.35 37.92
C VAL A 243 -4.46 21.68 36.45
N LEU A 244 -4.38 22.96 36.06
CA LEU A 244 -4.44 23.36 34.65
C LEU A 244 -3.32 22.67 33.85
N SER A 245 -2.06 22.75 34.30
CA SER A 245 -0.93 22.17 33.56
C SER A 245 -1.05 20.65 33.39
N GLU A 246 -1.39 19.92 34.45
CA GLU A 246 -1.58 18.46 34.36
C GLU A 246 -2.83 18.11 33.53
N THR A 247 -3.89 18.91 33.59
CA THR A 247 -5.07 18.73 32.73
C THR A 247 -4.71 18.96 31.26
N SER A 248 -3.95 20.01 30.93
CA SER A 248 -3.50 20.28 29.56
C SER A 248 -2.56 19.16 29.06
N LYS A 249 -1.74 18.55 29.93
CA LYS A 249 -0.96 17.34 29.60
C LYS A 249 -1.85 16.13 29.34
N ALA A 250 -2.86 15.89 30.20
CA ALA A 250 -3.82 14.81 30.00
C ALA A 250 -4.59 14.98 28.68
N VAL A 251 -5.01 16.20 28.35
CA VAL A 251 -5.59 16.58 27.06
C VAL A 251 -4.68 16.21 25.89
N ALA A 252 -3.37 16.44 26.01
CA ALA A 252 -2.42 16.15 24.93
C ALA A 252 -2.20 14.64 24.68
N HIS A 253 -2.42 13.79 25.69
CA HIS A 253 -2.10 12.36 25.63
C HIS A 253 -3.30 11.43 25.51
N THR A 254 -4.49 11.90 25.85
CA THR A 254 -5.71 11.09 25.85
C THR A 254 -6.47 11.25 24.54
N LYS A 255 -6.90 10.13 23.93
CA LYS A 255 -7.71 10.10 22.70
C LYS A 255 -9.19 9.78 22.94
N ASP A 256 -9.54 9.40 24.16
CA ASP A 256 -10.87 9.00 24.56
C ASP A 256 -11.51 10.04 25.50
N ARG A 257 -12.75 10.40 25.21
CA ARG A 257 -13.51 11.40 25.97
C ARG A 257 -13.75 10.96 27.42
N GLY A 258 -14.05 9.69 27.66
CA GLY A 258 -14.35 9.19 29.01
C GLY A 258 -13.13 9.24 29.91
N SER A 259 -11.98 8.79 29.38
CA SER A 259 -10.69 8.82 30.06
C SER A 259 -10.27 10.25 30.41
N LEU A 260 -10.45 11.21 29.49
CA LEU A 260 -10.13 12.62 29.74
C LEU A 260 -10.94 13.20 30.92
N PHE A 261 -12.23 12.87 31.01
CA PHE A 261 -13.07 13.33 32.13
C PHE A 261 -12.65 12.70 33.46
N HIS A 262 -12.25 11.43 33.44
CA HIS A 262 -11.76 10.74 34.63
C HIS A 262 -10.43 11.33 35.14
N ASP A 263 -9.49 11.55 34.22
CA ASP A 263 -8.19 12.15 34.52
C ASP A 263 -8.38 13.57 35.06
N PHE A 264 -9.24 14.37 34.45
CA PHE A 264 -9.58 15.70 34.94
C PHE A 264 -10.09 15.67 36.39
N CYS A 265 -11.08 14.81 36.68
CA CYS A 265 -11.65 14.73 38.03
C CYS A 265 -10.59 14.27 39.05
N SER A 266 -9.72 13.34 38.66
CA SER A 266 -8.62 12.85 39.49
C SER A 266 -7.59 13.96 39.76
N ILE A 267 -7.14 14.67 38.73
CA ILE A 267 -6.18 15.78 38.86
C ILE A 267 -6.76 16.90 39.72
N ALA A 268 -8.04 17.27 39.52
CA ALA A 268 -8.69 18.31 40.29
C ALA A 268 -8.75 17.99 41.79
N VAL A 269 -9.07 16.74 42.16
CA VAL A 269 -9.11 16.35 43.58
C VAL A 269 -7.71 16.15 44.15
N ASP A 270 -6.85 15.42 43.45
CA ASP A 270 -5.56 14.96 43.97
C ASP A 270 -4.50 16.08 43.98
N HIS A 271 -4.49 16.97 42.98
CA HIS A 271 -3.56 18.11 42.89
C HIS A 271 -4.20 19.44 43.31
N GLY A 272 -5.50 19.63 43.01
CA GLY A 272 -6.24 20.85 43.36
C GLY A 272 -6.78 20.87 44.78
N CYS A 273 -6.75 19.73 45.47
CA CYS A 273 -7.31 19.52 46.81
C CYS A 273 -8.81 19.86 46.92
N PHE A 274 -9.56 19.75 45.81
CA PHE A 274 -11.02 19.94 45.84
C PHE A 274 -11.71 18.77 46.56
N LYS A 275 -12.82 19.05 47.25
CA LYS A 275 -13.60 18.01 47.95
C LYS A 275 -14.36 17.09 47.00
N LEU A 276 -14.78 17.63 45.86
CA LEU A 276 -15.48 16.92 44.81
C LEU A 276 -15.21 17.61 43.48
N ALA A 277 -14.88 16.81 42.48
CA ALA A 277 -14.86 17.22 41.08
C ALA A 277 -15.71 16.24 40.28
N TRP A 278 -16.57 16.74 39.40
CA TRP A 278 -17.36 15.89 38.52
C TRP A 278 -17.65 16.57 37.18
N VAL A 279 -17.84 15.75 36.16
CA VAL A 279 -18.21 16.15 34.80
C VAL A 279 -19.58 15.57 34.48
N GLY A 280 -20.51 16.42 34.11
CA GLY A 280 -21.83 16.06 33.64
C GLY A 280 -21.95 16.26 32.14
N ILE A 281 -22.55 15.29 31.43
CA ILE A 281 -22.87 15.38 30.01
C ILE A 281 -24.37 15.55 29.84
N LEU A 282 -24.75 16.53 29.03
CA LEU A 282 -26.13 16.83 28.72
C LEU A 282 -26.68 15.81 27.73
N ASP A 283 -27.72 15.10 28.13
CA ASP A 283 -28.52 14.31 27.23
C ASP A 283 -29.59 15.21 26.59
N GLN A 284 -29.39 15.60 25.33
CA GLN A 284 -30.25 16.58 24.65
C GLN A 284 -31.74 16.20 24.57
N PRO A 285 -32.12 14.92 24.36
CA PRO A 285 -33.53 14.51 24.32
C PRO A 285 -34.25 14.61 25.68
N SER A 286 -33.57 14.27 26.78
CA SER A 286 -34.18 14.29 28.13
C SER A 286 -33.99 15.62 28.87
N GLY A 287 -33.01 16.43 28.45
CA GLY A 287 -32.64 17.66 29.14
C GLY A 287 -32.00 17.44 30.52
N ILE A 288 -31.60 16.18 30.81
CA ILE A 288 -30.97 15.77 32.06
C ILE A 288 -29.46 15.69 31.87
N VAL A 289 -28.72 16.13 32.89
CA VAL A 289 -27.26 16.06 32.91
C VAL A 289 -26.85 14.76 33.61
N ALA A 290 -26.33 13.81 32.84
CA ALA A 290 -25.83 12.55 33.36
C ALA A 290 -24.38 12.70 33.82
N VAL A 291 -24.03 12.10 34.96
CA VAL A 291 -22.65 12.09 35.47
C VAL A 291 -21.78 11.21 34.56
N ALA A 292 -20.79 11.79 33.90
CA ALA A 292 -19.84 11.08 33.03
C ALA A 292 -18.56 10.67 33.77
N ALA A 293 -18.08 11.50 34.71
CA ALA A 293 -16.97 11.18 35.58
C ALA A 293 -17.08 11.94 36.90
N ALA A 294 -16.52 11.39 37.98
CA ALA A 294 -16.46 12.05 39.28
C ALA A 294 -15.31 11.51 40.15
N ARG A 295 -14.81 12.34 41.07
CA ARG A 295 -13.78 11.99 42.07
C ARG A 295 -14.00 12.79 43.36
N GLY A 296 -13.60 12.23 44.50
CA GLY A 296 -13.72 12.87 45.83
C GLY A 296 -14.94 12.35 46.59
N THR A 297 -15.74 13.26 47.16
CA THR A 297 -16.98 12.93 47.88
C THR A 297 -18.15 12.59 46.94
N THR A 298 -17.99 11.50 46.18
CA THR A 298 -18.94 11.10 45.13
C THR A 298 -20.31 10.64 45.65
N ASP A 299 -20.44 10.32 46.93
CA ASP A 299 -21.73 10.02 47.58
C ASP A 299 -22.73 11.18 47.46
N TYR A 300 -22.25 12.42 47.31
CA TYR A 300 -23.10 13.59 47.04
C TYR A 300 -23.88 13.48 45.72
N LEU A 301 -23.32 12.76 44.73
CA LEU A 301 -23.90 12.63 43.39
C LEU A 301 -24.98 11.54 43.31
N LYS A 302 -25.11 10.70 44.35
CA LYS A 302 -26.18 9.71 44.43
C LYS A 302 -27.53 10.42 44.57
N ASP A 303 -28.48 10.08 43.70
CA ASP A 303 -29.80 10.72 43.61
C ASP A 303 -29.74 12.25 43.38
N LEU A 304 -28.69 12.71 42.69
CA LEU A 304 -28.60 14.08 42.20
C LEU A 304 -29.15 14.14 40.78
N THR A 305 -30.29 14.82 40.62
CA THR A 305 -30.85 15.13 39.30
C THR A 305 -30.56 16.59 38.98
N VAL A 306 -29.77 16.83 37.94
CA VAL A 306 -29.54 18.16 37.37
C VAL A 306 -30.21 18.20 36.00
N SER A 307 -31.09 19.18 35.79
CA SER A 307 -31.85 19.36 34.56
C SER A 307 -31.63 20.76 33.98
N LEU A 308 -32.10 20.99 32.76
CA LEU A 308 -32.04 22.31 32.12
C LEU A 308 -33.25 23.22 32.41
N ASP A 309 -34.27 22.71 33.09
CA ASP A 309 -35.49 23.43 33.40
C ASP A 309 -35.26 24.59 34.39
N GLU A 310 -36.21 25.53 34.44
CA GLU A 310 -36.22 26.62 35.43
C GLU A 310 -36.72 26.15 36.81
N GLY A 311 -36.82 24.84 37.02
CA GLY A 311 -37.24 24.21 38.26
C GLY A 311 -36.12 24.14 39.32
N PRO A 312 -36.42 23.61 40.52
CA PRO A 312 -35.45 23.47 41.60
C PRO A 312 -34.22 22.65 41.24
N SER A 313 -34.32 21.74 40.27
CA SER A 313 -33.24 20.84 39.83
C SER A 313 -32.32 21.47 38.76
N GLY A 314 -32.80 22.47 38.01
CA GLY A 314 -32.05 23.13 36.94
C GLY A 314 -31.59 24.56 37.24
N ASN A 315 -32.05 25.16 38.34
CA ASN A 315 -31.55 26.46 38.82
C ASN A 315 -30.28 26.36 39.66
N GLY A 316 -29.69 25.18 39.82
CA GLY A 316 -28.43 25.01 40.53
C GLY A 316 -27.23 25.54 39.74
N PRO A 317 -26.05 25.66 40.40
CA PRO A 317 -24.81 26.12 39.78
C PRO A 317 -24.49 25.47 38.43
N THR A 318 -24.62 24.14 38.35
CA THR A 318 -24.32 23.37 37.14
C THR A 318 -25.38 23.57 36.04
N GLY A 319 -26.67 23.54 36.38
CA GLY A 319 -27.77 23.74 35.42
C GLY A 319 -27.74 25.15 34.81
N ARG A 320 -27.44 26.17 35.62
CA ARG A 320 -27.25 27.55 35.15
C ARG A 320 -26.03 27.71 34.26
N ALA A 321 -24.88 27.14 34.63
CA ALA A 321 -23.68 27.21 33.79
C ALA A 321 -23.93 26.65 32.39
N ILE A 322 -24.64 25.51 32.29
CA ILE A 322 -25.02 24.90 31.01
C ILE A 322 -26.07 25.75 30.27
N ARG A 323 -27.11 26.25 30.93
CA ARG A 323 -28.16 27.06 30.29
C ARG A 323 -27.65 28.41 29.78
N GLU A 324 -26.81 29.07 30.56
CA GLU A 324 -26.20 30.37 30.23
C GLU A 324 -24.97 30.21 29.30
N GLY A 325 -24.48 28.98 29.12
CA GLY A 325 -23.36 28.66 28.23
C GLY A 325 -22.02 29.26 28.65
N THR A 326 -21.84 29.52 29.94
CA THR A 326 -20.63 30.13 30.50
C THR A 326 -20.20 29.40 31.78
N HIS A 327 -20.02 30.10 32.89
CA HIS A 327 -19.59 29.55 34.16
C HIS A 327 -20.42 30.17 35.29
N TYR A 328 -20.58 29.44 36.39
CA TYR A 328 -21.25 29.92 37.59
C TYR A 328 -20.37 29.69 38.82
N ILE A 329 -20.06 30.76 39.56
CA ILE A 329 -19.22 30.73 40.75
C ILE A 329 -20.08 31.05 41.97
N CYS A 330 -20.07 30.15 42.94
CA CYS A 330 -20.75 30.29 44.22
C CYS A 330 -19.71 30.30 45.33
N ASN A 331 -19.32 31.47 45.83
CA ASN A 331 -18.31 31.62 46.87
C ASN A 331 -18.85 31.45 48.30
N ASP A 332 -20.17 31.45 48.46
CA ASP A 332 -20.85 31.14 49.72
C ASP A 332 -21.98 30.13 49.46
N PHE A 333 -21.61 28.86 49.33
CA PHE A 333 -22.52 27.79 48.93
C PHE A 333 -23.71 27.58 49.88
N LEU A 334 -23.57 27.94 51.16
CA LEU A 334 -24.64 27.82 52.15
C LEU A 334 -25.45 29.12 52.31
N GLY A 335 -24.95 30.23 51.75
CA GLY A 335 -25.59 31.55 51.77
C GLY A 335 -26.26 31.97 50.45
N ASP A 336 -25.97 31.28 49.34
CA ASP A 336 -26.48 31.61 48.01
C ASP A 336 -27.93 31.11 47.81
N ALA A 337 -28.86 32.03 47.51
CA ALA A 337 -30.26 31.70 47.24
C ALA A 337 -30.44 30.70 46.08
N VAL A 338 -29.49 30.67 45.14
CA VAL A 338 -29.49 29.79 43.96
C VAL A 338 -29.11 28.35 44.33
N ALA A 339 -28.27 28.17 45.36
CA ALA A 339 -27.88 26.86 45.87
C ALA A 339 -28.85 26.31 46.93
N HIS A 340 -29.90 27.05 47.29
CA HIS A 340 -30.81 26.75 48.39
C HIS A 340 -31.37 25.31 48.41
N PRO A 341 -31.81 24.71 47.27
CA PRO A 341 -32.27 23.31 47.24
C PRO A 341 -31.22 22.28 47.68
N TRP A 342 -29.93 22.64 47.59
CA TRP A 342 -28.80 21.79 47.90
C TRP A 342 -28.07 22.16 49.20
N HIS A 343 -28.47 23.19 49.95
CA HIS A 343 -27.79 23.60 51.19
C HIS A 343 -27.68 22.47 52.21
N LYS A 344 -28.81 21.81 52.54
CA LYS A 344 -28.83 20.68 53.50
C LYS A 344 -27.94 19.52 53.05
N ARG A 345 -27.84 19.29 51.75
CA ARG A 345 -27.01 18.23 51.17
C ARG A 345 -25.53 18.64 51.19
N GLY A 346 -25.19 19.85 50.75
CA GLY A 346 -23.83 20.37 50.70
C GLY A 346 -23.19 20.57 52.08
N GLU A 347 -23.98 20.97 53.09
CA GLU A 347 -23.52 21.11 54.47
C GLU A 347 -23.04 19.77 55.05
N ALA A 348 -23.75 18.67 54.76
CA ALA A 348 -23.39 17.32 55.21
C ALA A 348 -22.04 16.83 54.68
N PHE A 349 -21.58 17.37 53.54
CA PHE A 349 -20.28 17.06 52.93
C PHE A 349 -19.23 18.19 53.10
N GLY A 350 -19.58 19.25 53.84
CA GLY A 350 -18.67 20.34 54.18
C GLY A 350 -18.36 21.30 53.03
N PHE A 351 -19.25 21.44 52.05
CA PHE A 351 -19.06 22.36 50.92
C PHE A 351 -19.37 23.80 51.31
N ARG A 352 -18.43 24.71 51.02
CA ARG A 352 -18.56 26.14 51.32
C ARG A 352 -18.46 27.03 50.08
N ALA A 353 -17.92 26.52 48.98
CA ALA A 353 -17.94 27.17 47.67
C ALA A 353 -18.01 26.14 46.54
N SER A 354 -18.55 26.52 45.38
CA SER A 354 -18.58 25.70 44.16
C SER A 354 -18.34 26.50 42.89
N ALA A 355 -17.69 25.91 41.90
CA ALA A 355 -17.50 26.48 40.56
C ALA A 355 -17.99 25.50 39.50
N SER A 356 -18.88 25.94 38.61
CA SER A 356 -19.40 25.16 37.48
C SER A 356 -19.03 25.82 36.16
N ILE A 357 -18.52 25.06 35.20
CA ILE A 357 -18.04 25.59 33.90
C ILE A 357 -18.62 24.76 32.77
N ALA A 358 -19.28 25.41 31.82
CA ALA A 358 -19.84 24.75 30.65
C ALA A 358 -18.75 24.19 29.74
N LEU A 359 -18.95 22.95 29.30
CA LEU A 359 -18.14 22.31 28.27
C LEU A 359 -18.81 22.47 26.91
N LYS A 360 -18.03 22.84 25.91
CA LYS A 360 -18.49 23.04 24.54
C LYS A 360 -17.77 22.11 23.58
N GLN A 361 -18.49 21.60 22.59
CA GLN A 361 -17.93 20.88 21.46
C GLN A 361 -18.46 21.54 20.19
N GLU A 362 -17.54 22.08 19.37
CA GLU A 362 -17.87 22.83 18.14
C GLU A 362 -18.92 23.93 18.36
N GLY A 363 -18.81 24.68 19.46
CA GLY A 363 -19.70 25.78 19.82
C GLY A 363 -21.00 25.35 20.51
N HIS A 364 -21.33 24.06 20.53
CA HIS A 364 -22.52 23.53 21.20
C HIS A 364 -22.19 23.09 22.62
N ILE A 365 -23.10 23.36 23.55
CA ILE A 365 -22.94 22.99 24.95
C ILE A 365 -23.24 21.50 25.09
N ILE A 366 -22.27 20.75 25.59
CA ILE A 366 -22.37 19.29 25.74
C ILE A 366 -22.44 18.87 27.21
N GLY A 367 -22.25 19.78 28.15
CA GLY A 367 -22.20 19.45 29.57
C GLY A 367 -21.54 20.54 30.41
N ALA A 368 -21.17 20.21 31.63
CA ALA A 368 -20.39 21.07 32.51
C ALA A 368 -19.48 20.28 33.44
N LEU A 369 -18.35 20.88 33.81
CA LEU A 369 -17.50 20.42 34.91
C LEU A 369 -17.84 21.23 36.16
N THR A 370 -17.87 20.59 37.32
CA THR A 370 -18.22 21.22 38.60
C THR A 370 -17.24 20.82 39.70
N LEU A 371 -16.75 21.82 40.45
CA LEU A 371 -15.78 21.71 41.52
C LEU A 371 -16.33 22.25 42.84
N TYR A 372 -16.01 21.60 43.96
CA TYR A 372 -16.43 22.00 45.30
C TYR A 372 -15.24 22.19 46.25
N ALA A 373 -15.28 23.27 47.03
CA ALA A 373 -14.26 23.63 48.02
C ALA A 373 -14.87 23.77 49.44
N ASP A 374 -14.02 23.67 50.46
CA ASP A 374 -14.40 23.63 51.89
C ASP A 374 -14.24 24.98 52.63
N LYS A 375 -13.78 26.03 51.94
CA LYS A 375 -13.71 27.39 52.47
C LYS A 375 -14.66 28.33 51.72
N LYS A 376 -15.17 29.34 52.41
CA LYS A 376 -15.91 30.47 51.81
C LYS A 376 -14.91 31.37 51.06
N ASP A 377 -15.39 32.05 50.03
CA ASP A 377 -14.59 32.97 49.20
C ASP A 377 -13.35 32.27 48.62
N TYR A 378 -13.52 30.99 48.26
CA TYR A 378 -12.43 30.16 47.77
C TYR A 378 -11.99 30.55 46.36
N PHE A 379 -12.91 31.01 45.50
CA PHE A 379 -12.67 31.33 44.09
C PHE A 379 -12.56 32.84 43.89
N ASP A 380 -11.34 33.37 43.83
CA ASP A 380 -11.06 34.75 43.45
C ASP A 380 -10.99 34.93 41.92
N GLN A 381 -10.86 36.18 41.45
CA GLN A 381 -10.86 36.49 40.01
C GLN A 381 -9.74 35.76 39.23
N PRO A 382 -8.47 35.73 39.68
CA PRO A 382 -7.42 34.94 39.02
C PRO A 382 -7.76 33.46 38.87
N GLN A 383 -8.36 32.85 39.89
CA GLN A 383 -8.72 31.43 39.87
C GLN A 383 -9.91 31.15 38.95
N VAL A 384 -10.91 32.04 38.91
CA VAL A 384 -12.05 31.94 37.99
C VAL A 384 -11.57 31.99 36.54
N GLU A 385 -10.63 32.89 36.21
CA GLU A 385 -10.07 32.97 34.86
C GLU A 385 -9.30 31.70 34.48
N LEU A 386 -8.52 31.15 35.42
CA LEU A 386 -7.79 29.91 35.19
C LEU A 386 -8.73 28.71 34.97
N LEU A 387 -9.79 28.63 35.76
CA LEU A 387 -10.85 27.65 35.62
C LEU A 387 -11.55 27.78 34.26
N ARG A 388 -11.83 29.01 33.81
CA ARG A 388 -12.38 29.29 32.49
C ARG A 388 -11.44 28.80 31.39
N GLN A 389 -10.13 29.04 31.52
CA GLN A 389 -9.12 28.53 30.60
C GLN A 389 -9.12 27.00 30.56
N MET A 390 -9.19 26.32 31.72
CA MET A 390 -9.28 24.86 31.78
C MET A 390 -10.52 24.32 31.05
N GLY A 391 -11.68 24.95 31.26
CA GLY A 391 -12.91 24.61 30.54
C GLY A 391 -12.77 24.80 29.02
N ALA A 392 -12.05 25.84 28.59
CA ALA A 392 -11.77 26.10 27.17
C ALA A 392 -10.80 25.06 26.57
N ASP A 393 -9.72 24.70 27.27
CA ASP A 393 -8.75 23.69 26.85
C ASP A 393 -9.42 22.31 26.66
N ILE A 394 -10.25 21.91 27.62
CA ILE A 394 -11.03 20.66 27.54
C ILE A 394 -12.04 20.75 26.39
N SER A 395 -12.76 21.86 26.24
CA SER A 395 -13.71 22.07 25.14
C SER A 395 -13.04 21.99 23.77
N PHE A 396 -11.83 22.55 23.63
CA PHE A 396 -11.02 22.48 22.42
C PHE A 396 -10.56 21.05 22.13
N ALA A 397 -10.10 20.32 23.15
CA ALA A 397 -9.70 18.92 23.04
C ALA A 397 -10.85 18.05 22.50
N LEU A 398 -12.05 18.20 23.06
CA LEU A 398 -13.25 17.47 22.64
C LEU A 398 -13.63 17.79 21.19
N GLY A 399 -13.50 19.06 20.78
CA GLY A 399 -13.70 19.47 19.38
C GLY A 399 -12.71 18.80 18.42
N ASN A 400 -11.43 18.72 18.79
CA ASN A 400 -10.41 18.05 17.97
C ASN A 400 -10.64 16.54 17.89
N MET A 401 -10.98 15.87 19.01
CA MET A 401 -11.29 14.44 19.02
C MET A 401 -12.44 14.10 18.06
N ALA A 402 -13.52 14.89 18.07
CA ALA A 402 -14.67 14.69 17.18
C ALA A 402 -14.38 14.98 15.70
N ARG A 403 -13.39 15.83 15.41
CA ARG A 403 -12.91 16.05 14.03
C ARG A 403 -12.02 14.92 13.56
N GLU A 404 -11.14 14.43 14.43
CA GLU A 404 -10.25 13.30 14.13
C GLU A 404 -11.06 12.02 13.88
N GLU A 405 -12.08 11.74 14.69
CA GLU A 405 -12.99 10.62 14.50
C GLU A 405 -13.69 10.68 13.13
N ARG A 406 -14.27 11.83 12.77
CA ARG A 406 -14.86 12.05 11.43
C ARG A 406 -13.84 11.89 10.31
N ARG A 407 -12.59 12.34 10.49
CA ARG A 407 -11.54 12.17 9.46
C ARG A 407 -11.25 10.70 9.23
N LEU A 408 -11.10 9.91 10.30
CA LEU A 408 -10.82 8.48 10.23
C LEU A 408 -11.99 7.69 9.61
N ASP A 409 -13.23 8.12 9.83
CA ASP A 409 -14.39 7.51 9.19
C ASP A 409 -14.43 7.78 7.67
N VAL A 410 -14.16 9.02 7.26
CA VAL A 410 -14.05 9.38 5.83
C VAL A 410 -12.89 8.64 5.16
N GLU A 411 -11.74 8.56 5.83
CA GLU A 411 -10.56 7.85 5.33
C GLU A 411 -10.83 6.35 5.17
N ARG A 412 -11.51 5.71 6.15
CA ARG A 412 -11.95 4.31 6.04
C ARG A 412 -12.92 4.09 4.88
N ALA A 413 -13.92 4.95 4.72
CA ALA A 413 -14.88 4.84 3.62
C ALA A 413 -14.19 4.97 2.25
N LEU A 414 -13.22 5.89 2.12
CA LEU A 414 -12.45 6.07 0.89
C LEU A 414 -11.53 4.86 0.60
N LEU A 415 -10.91 4.28 1.63
CA LEU A 415 -10.10 3.06 1.52
C LEU A 415 -10.95 1.86 1.08
N GLU A 416 -12.15 1.69 1.63
CA GLU A 416 -13.09 0.65 1.22
C GLU A 416 -13.52 0.84 -0.24
N GLU A 417 -13.91 2.06 -0.64
CA GLU A 417 -14.30 2.38 -2.02
C GLU A 417 -13.14 2.16 -3.01
N THR A 418 -11.93 2.62 -2.68
CA THR A 418 -10.75 2.44 -3.55
C THR A 418 -10.34 0.98 -3.66
N THR A 419 -10.38 0.22 -2.56
CA THR A 419 -10.10 -1.23 -2.58
C THR A 419 -11.13 -1.97 -3.43
N GLN A 420 -12.42 -1.64 -3.29
CA GLN A 420 -13.47 -2.23 -4.12
C GLN A 420 -13.26 -1.91 -5.61
N ARG A 421 -12.92 -0.66 -5.92
CA ARG A 421 -12.67 -0.22 -7.30
C ARG A 421 -11.43 -0.87 -7.93
N MET A 422 -10.36 -1.05 -7.16
CA MET A 422 -9.17 -1.79 -7.63
C MET A 422 -9.48 -3.26 -7.88
N ASN A 423 -10.21 -3.92 -6.98
CA ASN A 423 -10.62 -5.32 -7.16
C ASN A 423 -11.52 -5.50 -8.39
N GLU A 424 -12.47 -4.59 -8.62
CA GLU A 424 -13.32 -4.59 -9.83
C GLU A 424 -12.48 -4.39 -11.09
N GLN A 425 -11.48 -3.51 -11.05
CA GLN A 425 -10.58 -3.27 -12.17
C GLN A 425 -9.70 -4.49 -12.47
N GLU A 426 -9.07 -5.10 -11.47
CA GLU A 426 -8.27 -6.32 -11.64
C GLU A 426 -9.11 -7.47 -12.21
N LEU A 427 -10.33 -7.67 -11.68
CA LEU A 427 -11.23 -8.69 -12.20
C LEU A 427 -11.62 -8.42 -13.66
N ASN A 428 -11.86 -7.17 -14.03
CA ASN A 428 -12.14 -6.78 -15.41
C ASN A 428 -10.93 -6.96 -16.30
N GLU A 429 -9.72 -6.61 -15.87
CA GLU A 429 -8.49 -6.81 -16.62
C GLU A 429 -8.25 -8.30 -16.89
N GLN A 430 -8.37 -9.15 -15.86
CA GLN A 430 -8.28 -10.60 -16.00
C GLN A 430 -9.36 -11.14 -16.96
N ARG A 431 -10.57 -10.59 -16.91
CA ARG A 431 -11.66 -10.98 -17.80
C ARG A 431 -11.41 -10.54 -19.25
N ILE A 432 -10.86 -9.35 -19.47
CA ILE A 432 -10.46 -8.84 -20.79
C ILE A 432 -9.35 -9.72 -21.36
N GLU A 433 -8.33 -10.04 -20.57
CA GLU A 433 -7.23 -10.93 -20.98
C GLU A 433 -7.74 -12.33 -21.33
N TYR A 434 -8.67 -12.85 -20.52
CA TYR A 434 -9.32 -14.13 -20.81
C TYR A 434 -10.11 -14.09 -22.13
N LEU A 435 -10.93 -13.06 -22.36
CA LEU A 435 -11.72 -12.90 -23.59
C LEU A 435 -10.86 -12.68 -24.83
N ALA A 436 -9.69 -12.06 -24.67
CA ALA A 436 -8.73 -11.86 -25.75
C ALA A 436 -8.12 -13.18 -26.26
N HIS A 437 -8.11 -14.24 -25.43
CA HIS A 437 -7.41 -15.48 -25.74
C HIS A 437 -8.29 -16.75 -25.81
N TYR A 438 -9.48 -16.74 -25.21
CA TYR A 438 -10.32 -17.93 -25.08
C TYR A 438 -11.78 -17.69 -25.48
N ASP A 439 -12.42 -18.75 -25.99
CA ASP A 439 -13.85 -18.79 -26.26
C ASP A 439 -14.66 -18.90 -24.96
N THR A 440 -15.73 -18.12 -24.85
CA THR A 440 -16.50 -17.99 -23.60
C THR A 440 -17.28 -19.24 -23.24
N VAL A 441 -17.74 -19.98 -24.24
CA VAL A 441 -18.57 -21.18 -24.10
C VAL A 441 -17.71 -22.42 -23.86
N THR A 442 -16.75 -22.69 -24.75
CA THR A 442 -15.96 -23.93 -24.75
C THR A 442 -14.67 -23.86 -23.95
N LYS A 443 -14.22 -22.66 -23.57
CA LYS A 443 -12.92 -22.39 -22.92
C LYS A 443 -11.70 -22.79 -23.75
N LEU A 444 -11.90 -23.15 -25.02
CA LEU A 444 -10.82 -23.38 -25.97
C LEU A 444 -10.17 -22.06 -26.37
N PRO A 445 -8.90 -22.08 -26.83
CA PRO A 445 -8.30 -20.97 -27.55
C PRO A 445 -9.24 -20.40 -28.61
N ASN A 446 -9.36 -19.07 -28.65
CA ASN A 446 -10.13 -18.39 -29.69
C ASN A 446 -9.29 -18.24 -30.98
N ARG A 447 -9.88 -17.65 -32.02
CA ARG A 447 -9.21 -17.39 -33.30
C ARG A 447 -7.88 -16.65 -33.15
N PHE A 448 -7.80 -15.64 -32.27
CA PHE A 448 -6.57 -14.87 -32.07
C PHE A 448 -5.44 -15.75 -31.50
N SER A 449 -5.74 -16.52 -30.45
CA SER A 449 -4.80 -17.45 -29.81
C SER A 449 -4.37 -18.58 -30.75
N LEU A 450 -5.30 -19.12 -31.55
CA LEU A 450 -4.99 -20.09 -32.60
C LEU A 450 -3.97 -19.55 -33.60
N MET A 451 -4.20 -18.36 -34.16
CA MET A 451 -3.33 -17.79 -35.19
C MET A 451 -1.91 -17.57 -34.67
N ALA A 452 -1.77 -17.09 -33.43
CA ALA A 452 -0.47 -16.92 -32.79
C ALA A 452 0.25 -18.27 -32.58
N ARG A 453 -0.44 -19.28 -32.04
CA ARG A 453 0.14 -20.61 -31.77
C ARG A 453 0.46 -21.38 -33.06
N LEU A 454 -0.41 -21.31 -34.06
CA LEU A 454 -0.19 -21.91 -35.38
C LEU A 454 0.98 -21.23 -36.10
N GLY A 455 1.11 -19.90 -36.00
CA GLY A 455 2.28 -19.19 -36.53
C GLY A 455 3.59 -19.67 -35.91
N GLN A 456 3.63 -19.84 -34.59
CA GLN A 456 4.80 -20.40 -33.90
C GLN A 456 5.09 -21.85 -34.32
N ALA A 457 4.06 -22.69 -34.40
CA ALA A 457 4.20 -24.08 -34.84
C ALA A 457 4.70 -24.19 -36.28
N LEU A 458 4.26 -23.30 -37.17
CA LEU A 458 4.68 -23.24 -38.57
C LEU A 458 6.15 -22.83 -38.71
N GLU A 459 6.61 -21.84 -37.94
CA GLU A 459 8.03 -21.44 -37.93
C GLU A 459 8.95 -22.55 -37.39
N LEU A 460 8.49 -23.29 -36.38
CA LEU A 460 9.19 -24.50 -35.93
C LEU A 460 9.21 -25.58 -37.01
N ALA A 461 8.10 -25.80 -37.72
CA ALA A 461 8.02 -26.77 -38.81
C ALA A 461 8.97 -26.42 -39.97
N LYS A 462 9.03 -25.15 -40.35
CA LYS A 462 10.01 -24.62 -41.32
C LYS A 462 11.44 -24.91 -40.88
N ARG A 463 11.78 -24.58 -39.63
CA ARG A 463 13.13 -24.73 -39.08
C ARG A 463 13.61 -26.18 -39.03
N PHE A 464 12.72 -27.12 -38.68
CA PHE A 464 13.05 -28.53 -38.53
C PHE A 464 12.68 -29.40 -39.75
N SER A 465 12.23 -28.77 -40.85
CA SER A 465 11.76 -29.45 -42.06
C SER A 465 10.72 -30.54 -41.77
N SER A 466 9.86 -30.30 -40.78
CA SER A 466 8.77 -31.19 -40.41
C SER A 466 7.46 -30.74 -41.05
N ARG A 467 6.50 -31.67 -41.11
CA ARG A 467 5.16 -31.38 -41.64
C ARG A 467 4.22 -31.03 -40.49
N LEU A 468 3.18 -30.27 -40.82
CA LEU A 468 2.12 -29.86 -39.90
C LEU A 468 0.78 -30.01 -40.64
N ALA A 469 -0.24 -30.49 -39.94
CA ALA A 469 -1.60 -30.54 -40.49
C ALA A 469 -2.51 -29.55 -39.75
N VAL A 470 -3.32 -28.82 -40.51
CA VAL A 470 -4.44 -28.00 -40.03
C VAL A 470 -5.72 -28.73 -40.41
N ILE A 471 -6.56 -29.00 -39.42
CA ILE A 471 -7.82 -29.72 -39.55
C ILE A 471 -8.93 -28.75 -39.17
N PHE A 472 -9.81 -28.46 -40.13
CA PHE A 472 -10.98 -27.62 -39.94
C PHE A 472 -12.21 -28.51 -39.77
N ILE A 473 -13.02 -28.26 -38.75
CA ILE A 473 -14.14 -29.09 -38.36
C ILE A 473 -15.38 -28.21 -38.21
N ASP A 474 -16.47 -28.63 -38.82
CA ASP A 474 -17.77 -28.00 -38.67
C ASP A 474 -18.82 -29.04 -38.29
N LEU A 475 -19.75 -28.66 -37.42
CA LEU A 475 -20.79 -29.56 -36.93
C LEU A 475 -22.05 -29.51 -37.81
N ASP A 476 -22.36 -30.62 -38.47
CA ASP A 476 -23.45 -30.71 -39.42
C ASP A 476 -24.81 -30.41 -38.77
N ARG A 477 -25.57 -29.51 -39.40
CA ARG A 477 -26.94 -29.14 -38.99
C ARG A 477 -27.03 -28.60 -37.55
N PHE A 478 -25.94 -28.06 -36.98
CA PHE A 478 -25.97 -27.46 -35.64
C PHE A 478 -27.00 -26.34 -35.50
N LYS A 479 -27.20 -25.54 -36.56
CA LYS A 479 -28.23 -24.50 -36.60
C LYS A 479 -29.63 -25.04 -36.29
N ASN A 480 -29.99 -26.22 -36.81
CA ASN A 480 -31.31 -26.81 -36.57
C ASN A 480 -31.52 -27.14 -35.09
N ILE A 481 -30.45 -27.50 -34.37
CA ILE A 481 -30.49 -27.75 -32.92
C ILE A 481 -30.77 -26.44 -32.19
N ASN A 482 -30.06 -25.35 -32.54
CA ASN A 482 -30.31 -24.04 -31.94
C ASN A 482 -31.72 -23.54 -32.21
N ASP A 483 -32.20 -23.69 -33.44
CA ASP A 483 -33.52 -23.21 -33.86
C ASP A 483 -34.66 -24.04 -33.22
N SER A 484 -34.43 -25.33 -32.95
CA SER A 484 -35.45 -26.24 -32.39
C SER A 484 -35.44 -26.34 -30.87
N LEU A 485 -34.25 -26.36 -30.25
CA LEU A 485 -34.05 -26.62 -28.81
C LEU A 485 -33.48 -25.43 -28.04
N GLY A 486 -33.14 -24.34 -28.74
CA GLY A 486 -32.63 -23.10 -28.18
C GLY A 486 -31.10 -23.10 -27.97
N HIS A 487 -30.54 -21.89 -27.93
CA HIS A 487 -29.09 -21.67 -27.85
C HIS A 487 -28.41 -22.29 -26.61
N HIS A 488 -29.11 -22.40 -25.48
CA HIS A 488 -28.56 -23.01 -24.26
C HIS A 488 -28.18 -24.49 -24.44
N ILE A 489 -29.00 -25.28 -25.15
CA ILE A 489 -28.69 -26.68 -25.48
C ILE A 489 -27.52 -26.74 -26.46
N GLY A 490 -27.50 -25.84 -27.46
CA GLY A 490 -26.39 -25.71 -28.39
C GLY A 490 -25.06 -25.41 -27.70
N ASP A 491 -25.03 -24.48 -26.75
CA ASP A 491 -23.82 -24.13 -25.99
C ASP A 491 -23.30 -25.31 -25.15
N ARG A 492 -24.21 -26.09 -24.55
CA ARG A 492 -23.86 -27.31 -23.79
C ARG A 492 -23.34 -28.42 -24.69
N LEU A 493 -23.91 -28.56 -25.89
CA LEU A 493 -23.41 -29.47 -26.92
C LEU A 493 -21.99 -29.08 -27.34
N LEU A 494 -21.76 -27.80 -27.65
CA LEU A 494 -20.43 -27.27 -28.01
C LEU A 494 -19.40 -27.49 -26.90
N PHE A 495 -19.80 -27.34 -25.63
CA PHE A 495 -18.94 -27.64 -24.49
C PHE A 495 -18.54 -29.12 -24.44
N GLN A 496 -19.47 -30.05 -24.67
CA GLN A 496 -19.15 -31.48 -24.73
C GLN A 496 -18.28 -31.83 -25.95
N VAL A 497 -18.55 -31.23 -27.11
CA VAL A 497 -17.73 -31.39 -28.33
C VAL A 497 -16.29 -30.95 -28.08
N ALA A 498 -16.10 -29.79 -27.45
CA ALA A 498 -14.78 -29.28 -27.09
C ALA A 498 -14.02 -30.24 -26.16
N GLY A 499 -14.68 -30.78 -25.13
CA GLY A 499 -14.10 -31.79 -24.24
C GLY A 499 -13.68 -33.05 -24.99
N ARG A 500 -14.58 -33.61 -25.82
CA ARG A 500 -14.28 -34.79 -26.65
C ARG A 500 -13.10 -34.55 -27.61
N LEU A 501 -13.00 -33.36 -28.20
CA LEU A 501 -11.87 -32.99 -29.05
C LEU A 501 -10.55 -32.98 -28.28
N GLN A 502 -10.52 -32.33 -27.11
CA GLN A 502 -9.33 -32.27 -26.26
C GLN A 502 -8.89 -33.65 -25.79
N ASP A 503 -9.82 -34.52 -25.39
CA ASP A 503 -9.52 -35.89 -24.94
C ASP A 503 -9.06 -36.81 -26.09
N THR A 504 -9.42 -36.47 -27.33
CA THR A 504 -9.08 -37.29 -28.50
C THR A 504 -7.63 -37.09 -28.94
N ILE A 505 -7.09 -35.89 -28.75
CA ILE A 505 -5.78 -35.48 -29.28
C ILE A 505 -4.71 -35.36 -28.19
N ARG A 506 -3.45 -35.09 -28.58
CA ARG A 506 -2.32 -35.02 -27.64
C ARG A 506 -2.22 -33.62 -27.04
N SER A 507 -1.55 -33.51 -25.89
CA SER A 507 -1.27 -32.22 -25.25
C SER A 507 -0.38 -31.28 -26.08
N ALA A 508 0.37 -31.82 -27.04
CA ALA A 508 1.18 -31.03 -27.98
C ALA A 508 0.38 -30.47 -29.15
N ASP A 509 -0.83 -31.02 -29.40
CA ASP A 509 -1.71 -30.57 -30.47
C ASP A 509 -2.51 -29.33 -30.00
N ILE A 510 -2.96 -28.50 -30.95
CA ILE A 510 -3.71 -27.27 -30.63
C ILE A 510 -5.17 -27.50 -31.01
N VAL A 511 -6.11 -27.31 -30.08
CA VAL A 511 -7.55 -27.18 -30.38
C VAL A 511 -7.94 -25.73 -30.19
N ALA A 512 -8.76 -25.20 -31.10
CA ALA A 512 -9.38 -23.89 -30.97
C ALA A 512 -10.80 -23.91 -31.49
N ARG A 513 -11.61 -22.94 -31.05
CA ARG A 513 -12.93 -22.65 -31.63
C ARG A 513 -12.88 -21.28 -32.29
N LEU A 514 -13.30 -21.19 -33.55
CA LEU A 514 -13.28 -19.93 -34.30
C LEU A 514 -14.54 -19.09 -34.06
N GLY A 515 -15.66 -19.76 -33.81
CA GLY A 515 -16.99 -19.18 -33.62
C GLY A 515 -18.06 -20.14 -34.13
N GLY A 516 -19.31 -19.97 -33.69
CA GLY A 516 -20.41 -20.85 -34.14
C GLY A 516 -20.13 -22.33 -33.86
N ASP A 517 -20.27 -23.16 -34.87
CA ASP A 517 -20.03 -24.60 -34.92
C ASP A 517 -18.63 -25.00 -35.42
N GLU A 518 -17.72 -24.03 -35.58
CA GLU A 518 -16.41 -24.25 -36.22
C GLU A 518 -15.27 -24.45 -35.21
N PHE A 519 -14.57 -25.58 -35.34
CA PHE A 519 -13.40 -25.95 -34.56
C PHE A 519 -12.18 -26.17 -35.46
N VAL A 520 -11.00 -25.89 -34.93
CA VAL A 520 -9.74 -26.14 -35.63
C VAL A 520 -8.81 -26.95 -34.74
N VAL A 521 -8.22 -27.98 -35.33
CA VAL A 521 -7.18 -28.79 -34.71
C VAL A 521 -5.89 -28.66 -35.52
N VAL A 522 -4.79 -28.36 -34.84
CA VAL A 522 -3.45 -28.33 -35.45
C VAL A 522 -2.64 -29.47 -34.87
N LEU A 523 -2.11 -30.31 -35.77
CA LEU A 523 -1.21 -31.40 -35.43
C LEU A 523 0.22 -31.00 -35.81
N PRO A 524 1.03 -30.49 -34.88
CA PRO A 524 2.44 -30.22 -35.14
C PRO A 524 3.23 -31.53 -35.30
N LEU A 525 4.25 -31.51 -36.15
CA LEU A 525 5.20 -32.63 -36.33
C LEU A 525 4.57 -33.96 -36.80
N ILE A 526 3.81 -33.93 -37.90
CA ILE A 526 3.30 -35.17 -38.51
C ILE A 526 4.37 -35.82 -39.42
N ASN A 527 4.48 -37.15 -39.34
CA ASN A 527 5.45 -37.92 -40.14
C ASN A 527 4.97 -38.20 -41.57
N SER A 528 3.65 -38.27 -41.77
CA SER A 528 3.02 -38.53 -43.07
C SER A 528 1.56 -38.10 -43.08
N ASN A 529 0.98 -37.96 -44.26
CA ASN A 529 -0.46 -37.65 -44.42
C ASN A 529 -1.34 -38.76 -43.82
N ILE A 530 -0.84 -40.00 -43.77
CA ILE A 530 -1.53 -41.14 -43.14
C ILE A 530 -1.70 -40.91 -41.63
N SER A 531 -0.70 -40.32 -40.97
CA SER A 531 -0.78 -39.98 -39.54
C SER A 531 -1.88 -38.96 -39.27
N ALA A 532 -2.03 -37.96 -40.14
CA ALA A 532 -3.12 -36.99 -40.05
C ALA A 532 -4.49 -37.66 -40.29
N ALA A 533 -4.60 -38.52 -41.30
CA ALA A 533 -5.81 -39.27 -41.59
C ALA A 533 -6.27 -40.15 -40.41
N HIS A 534 -5.32 -40.79 -39.70
CA HIS A 534 -5.63 -41.58 -38.51
C HIS A 534 -6.20 -40.71 -37.37
N ALA A 535 -5.60 -39.56 -37.11
CA ALA A 535 -6.09 -38.62 -36.09
C ALA A 535 -7.48 -38.10 -36.45
N VAL A 536 -7.70 -37.72 -37.72
CA VAL A 536 -8.99 -37.24 -38.20
C VAL A 536 -10.07 -38.31 -38.14
N ARG A 537 -9.77 -39.56 -38.52
CA ARG A 537 -10.73 -40.66 -38.41
C ARG A 537 -11.14 -40.89 -36.96
N LYS A 538 -10.19 -40.82 -36.02
CA LYS A 538 -10.48 -40.90 -34.58
C LYS A 538 -11.39 -39.75 -34.14
N ILE A 539 -11.09 -38.51 -34.54
CA ILE A 539 -11.92 -37.33 -34.26
C ILE A 539 -13.33 -37.52 -34.80
N GLN A 540 -13.48 -37.91 -36.08
CA GLN A 540 -14.77 -38.14 -36.72
C GLN A 540 -15.60 -39.19 -35.94
N GLN A 541 -14.98 -40.32 -35.60
CA GLN A 541 -15.64 -41.38 -34.84
C GLN A 541 -16.06 -40.94 -33.44
N THR A 542 -15.20 -40.23 -32.70
CA THR A 542 -15.52 -39.73 -31.36
C THR A 542 -16.65 -38.69 -31.41
N LEU A 543 -16.61 -37.79 -32.39
CA LEU A 543 -17.60 -36.73 -32.49
C LEU A 543 -18.95 -37.20 -33.01
N SER A 544 -19.01 -38.30 -33.77
CA SER A 544 -20.26 -38.88 -34.29
C SER A 544 -21.02 -39.73 -33.27
N GLN A 545 -20.48 -39.91 -32.06
CA GLN A 545 -21.19 -40.59 -30.98
C GLN A 545 -22.32 -39.72 -30.44
N GLY A 546 -23.45 -40.31 -30.06
CA GLY A 546 -24.58 -39.58 -29.49
C GLY A 546 -24.19 -38.73 -28.26
N TYR A 547 -24.86 -37.58 -28.11
CA TYR A 547 -24.67 -36.65 -27.01
C TYR A 547 -25.91 -36.64 -26.14
N THR A 548 -25.73 -36.84 -24.85
CA THR A 548 -26.79 -36.64 -23.87
C THR A 548 -26.63 -35.23 -23.29
N VAL A 549 -27.53 -34.33 -23.69
CA VAL A 549 -27.56 -32.95 -23.20
C VAL A 549 -28.87 -32.76 -22.45
N GLU A 550 -28.77 -32.74 -21.12
CA GLU A 550 -29.92 -32.73 -20.21
C GLU A 550 -30.84 -33.93 -20.41
N SER A 551 -32.02 -33.74 -21.01
CA SER A 551 -33.01 -34.79 -21.29
C SER A 551 -33.08 -35.19 -22.78
N HIS A 552 -32.23 -34.62 -23.63
CA HIS A 552 -32.23 -34.86 -25.08
C HIS A 552 -31.05 -35.75 -25.49
N GLU A 553 -31.33 -36.72 -26.36
CA GLU A 553 -30.31 -37.46 -27.11
C GLU A 553 -30.13 -36.81 -28.49
N LEU A 554 -28.94 -36.25 -28.71
CA LEU A 554 -28.59 -35.52 -29.93
C LEU A 554 -27.54 -36.31 -30.71
N ASN A 555 -27.80 -36.52 -32.00
CA ASN A 555 -26.83 -37.07 -32.94
C ASN A 555 -26.36 -35.98 -33.88
N ILE A 556 -25.08 -35.63 -33.79
CA ILE A 556 -24.44 -34.65 -34.66
C ILE A 556 -23.20 -35.28 -35.29
N THR A 557 -22.94 -34.94 -36.54
CA THR A 557 -21.79 -35.44 -37.30
C THR A 557 -20.86 -34.29 -37.66
N PRO A 558 -19.54 -34.51 -37.77
CA PRO A 558 -18.62 -33.49 -38.23
C PRO A 558 -18.36 -33.60 -39.74
N SER A 559 -18.27 -32.46 -40.41
CA SER A 559 -17.63 -32.32 -41.71
C SER A 559 -16.21 -31.78 -41.51
N ILE A 560 -15.20 -32.46 -42.07
CA ILE A 560 -13.78 -32.20 -41.74
C ILE A 560 -12.97 -31.91 -43.00
N GLY A 561 -12.19 -30.84 -42.97
CA GLY A 561 -11.22 -30.47 -44.01
C GLY A 561 -9.80 -30.49 -43.49
N ILE A 562 -8.85 -30.93 -44.30
CA ILE A 562 -7.45 -31.12 -43.90
C ILE A 562 -6.54 -30.41 -44.88
N SER A 563 -5.64 -29.56 -44.39
CA SER A 563 -4.51 -29.03 -45.16
C SER A 563 -3.18 -29.36 -44.48
N VAL A 564 -2.14 -29.59 -45.28
CA VAL A 564 -0.83 -30.06 -44.83
C VAL A 564 0.27 -29.13 -45.31
N TYR A 565 1.03 -28.57 -44.36
CA TYR A 565 2.28 -27.87 -44.64
C TYR A 565 3.40 -28.85 -45.00
N PRO A 566 4.23 -28.58 -46.03
CA PRO A 566 4.21 -27.39 -46.92
C PRO A 566 3.38 -27.55 -48.19
N THR A 567 2.79 -28.73 -48.44
CA THR A 567 2.16 -29.08 -49.73
C THR A 567 0.96 -28.21 -50.07
N ASP A 568 0.14 -27.88 -49.07
CA ASP A 568 -1.13 -27.21 -49.23
C ASP A 568 -1.07 -25.72 -48.84
N GLY A 569 0.12 -25.17 -48.61
CA GLY A 569 0.32 -23.76 -48.25
C GLY A 569 1.55 -23.54 -47.38
N GLU A 570 2.17 -22.37 -47.49
CA GLU A 570 3.39 -22.00 -46.75
C GLU A 570 3.14 -20.96 -45.64
N THR A 571 1.94 -20.38 -45.63
CA THR A 571 1.50 -19.39 -44.64
C THR A 571 0.33 -19.90 -43.81
N VAL A 572 0.15 -19.34 -42.61
CA VAL A 572 -0.98 -19.65 -41.73
C VAL A 572 -2.31 -19.42 -42.45
N GLN A 573 -2.43 -18.28 -43.14
CA GLN A 573 -3.64 -17.89 -43.86
C GLN A 573 -3.98 -18.86 -44.99
N GLU A 574 -2.99 -19.31 -45.78
CA GLU A 574 -3.21 -20.29 -46.85
C GLU A 574 -3.66 -21.63 -46.30
N LEU A 575 -2.97 -22.16 -45.29
CA LEU A 575 -3.32 -23.45 -44.68
C LEU A 575 -4.73 -23.44 -44.09
N MET A 576 -5.09 -22.36 -43.37
CA MET A 576 -6.43 -22.18 -42.81
C MET A 576 -7.49 -22.11 -43.91
N LYS A 577 -7.26 -21.31 -44.95
CA LYS A 577 -8.17 -21.18 -46.10
C LYS A 577 -8.36 -22.51 -46.82
N ASN A 578 -7.28 -23.25 -47.04
CA ASN A 578 -7.32 -24.49 -47.79
C ASN A 578 -7.96 -25.64 -46.97
N ALA A 579 -7.78 -25.65 -45.64
CA ALA A 579 -8.49 -26.57 -44.76
C ALA A 579 -10.00 -26.28 -44.72
N ASP A 580 -10.39 -25.00 -44.65
CA ASP A 580 -11.80 -24.57 -44.74
C ASP A 580 -12.45 -24.98 -46.07
N LEU A 581 -11.77 -24.74 -47.19
CA LEU A 581 -12.23 -25.19 -48.51
C LEU A 581 -12.44 -26.71 -48.58
N ALA A 582 -11.53 -27.50 -48.02
CA ALA A 582 -11.66 -28.95 -47.97
C ALA A 582 -12.86 -29.39 -47.10
N MET A 583 -13.11 -28.69 -45.99
CA MET A 583 -14.26 -28.95 -45.10
C MET A 583 -15.58 -28.67 -45.82
N TYR A 584 -15.65 -27.55 -46.54
CA TYR A 584 -16.84 -27.22 -47.35
C TYR A 584 -17.13 -28.30 -48.41
N HIS A 585 -16.09 -28.83 -49.05
CA HIS A 585 -16.24 -29.95 -49.99
C HIS A 585 -16.78 -31.21 -49.30
N ALA A 586 -16.28 -31.54 -48.11
CA ALA A 586 -16.81 -32.64 -47.29
C ALA A 586 -18.31 -32.46 -46.96
N LYS A 587 -18.75 -31.22 -46.70
CA LYS A 587 -20.18 -30.91 -46.51
C LYS A 587 -21.01 -31.18 -47.76
N SER A 588 -20.54 -30.77 -48.94
CA SER A 588 -21.26 -30.99 -50.20
C SER A 588 -21.26 -32.45 -50.66
N ALA A 589 -20.24 -33.23 -50.28
CA ALA A 589 -20.07 -34.63 -50.69
C ALA A 589 -20.86 -35.64 -49.83
N GLY A 590 -21.84 -35.19 -49.05
CA GLY A 590 -22.69 -36.04 -48.22
C GLY A 590 -22.58 -35.83 -46.71
N ARG A 591 -21.75 -34.88 -46.25
CA ARG A 591 -21.49 -34.61 -44.81
C ARG A 591 -20.90 -35.82 -44.09
N ASN A 592 -20.69 -35.75 -42.77
CA ASN A 592 -20.09 -36.81 -41.96
C ASN A 592 -18.87 -37.50 -42.63
N SER A 593 -17.95 -36.69 -43.15
CA SER A 593 -16.79 -37.18 -43.89
C SER A 593 -15.61 -36.24 -43.69
N TYR A 594 -14.43 -36.68 -44.11
CA TYR A 594 -13.24 -35.85 -44.11
C TYR A 594 -12.62 -35.79 -45.51
N GLN A 595 -12.03 -34.65 -45.84
CA GLN A 595 -11.39 -34.45 -47.13
C GLN A 595 -10.03 -33.76 -46.97
N PHE A 596 -9.02 -34.25 -47.70
CA PHE A 596 -7.75 -33.53 -47.85
C PHE A 596 -7.89 -32.47 -48.93
N PHE A 597 -7.29 -31.30 -48.72
CA PHE A 597 -7.22 -30.27 -49.73
C PHE A 597 -6.50 -30.80 -50.97
N THR A 598 -7.09 -30.53 -52.14
CA THR A 598 -6.45 -30.70 -53.44
C THR A 598 -6.57 -29.41 -54.24
N GLN A 599 -5.63 -29.12 -55.14
CA GLN A 599 -5.69 -27.89 -55.94
C GLN A 599 -6.96 -27.81 -56.82
N GLU A 600 -7.53 -28.95 -57.21
CA GLU A 600 -8.81 -29.05 -57.96
C GLU A 600 -10.01 -28.50 -57.17
N MET A 601 -9.99 -28.55 -55.84
CA MET A 601 -11.07 -28.03 -55.00
C MET A 601 -11.21 -26.51 -55.12
N ASN A 602 -10.10 -25.81 -55.28
CA ASN A 602 -10.07 -24.36 -55.44
C ASN A 602 -10.70 -23.95 -56.78
N LEU A 603 -10.46 -24.73 -57.85
CA LEU A 603 -11.08 -24.54 -59.15
C LEU A 603 -12.58 -24.77 -59.10
N THR A 604 -13.05 -25.74 -58.31
CA THR A 604 -14.48 -26.07 -58.19
C THR A 604 -15.27 -24.96 -57.49
N VAL A 605 -14.72 -24.37 -56.41
CA VAL A 605 -15.37 -23.25 -55.71
C VAL A 605 -15.43 -22.00 -56.58
N GLN A 606 -14.34 -21.67 -57.31
CA GLN A 606 -14.36 -20.58 -58.27
C GLN A 606 -15.34 -20.84 -59.43
N ALA A 607 -15.35 -22.05 -59.96
CA ALA A 607 -16.27 -22.43 -61.03
C ALA A 607 -17.74 -22.30 -60.61
N ARG A 608 -18.04 -22.59 -59.34
CA ARG A 608 -19.38 -22.46 -58.73
C ARG A 608 -19.80 -20.99 -58.57
N LEU A 609 -18.90 -20.11 -58.10
CA LEU A 609 -19.19 -18.66 -58.00
C LEU A 609 -19.46 -18.04 -59.37
N VAL A 610 -18.69 -18.42 -60.38
CA VAL A 610 -18.93 -18.00 -61.77
C VAL A 610 -20.29 -18.54 -62.25
N LEU A 611 -20.57 -19.82 -62.00
CA LEU A 611 -21.84 -20.45 -62.38
C LEU A 611 -23.05 -19.76 -61.73
N GLU A 612 -22.96 -19.39 -60.46
CA GLU A 612 -24.00 -18.61 -59.77
C GLU A 612 -24.22 -17.25 -60.44
N SER A 613 -23.14 -16.53 -60.74
CA SER A 613 -23.22 -15.23 -61.40
C SER A 613 -23.88 -15.33 -62.77
N ASP A 614 -23.49 -16.33 -63.56
CA ASP A 614 -24.04 -16.56 -64.90
C ASP A 614 -25.52 -16.96 -64.83
N LEU A 615 -25.88 -17.82 -63.87
CA LEU A 615 -27.26 -18.31 -63.67
C LEU A 615 -28.25 -17.19 -63.37
N ARG A 616 -27.84 -16.13 -62.64
CA ARG A 616 -28.71 -14.95 -62.38
C ARG A 616 -29.19 -14.27 -63.65
N THR A 617 -28.35 -14.26 -64.69
CA THR A 617 -28.67 -13.61 -65.97
C THR A 617 -29.19 -14.59 -67.03
N ALA A 618 -29.22 -15.89 -66.75
CA ALA A 618 -29.54 -16.92 -67.74
C ALA A 618 -31.00 -16.83 -68.25
N LEU A 619 -31.95 -16.50 -67.38
CA LEU A 619 -33.36 -16.29 -67.77
C LEU A 619 -33.53 -15.02 -68.63
N GLU A 620 -32.82 -13.94 -68.31
CA GLU A 620 -32.89 -12.67 -69.06
C GLU A 620 -32.27 -12.76 -70.46
N ARG A 621 -31.40 -13.76 -70.68
CA ARG A 621 -30.64 -13.97 -71.92
C ARG A 621 -31.19 -15.10 -72.80
N ASP A 622 -32.37 -15.62 -72.49
CA ASP A 622 -33.00 -16.75 -73.20
C ASP A 622 -32.07 -17.99 -73.30
N GLU A 623 -31.23 -18.22 -72.28
CA GLU A 623 -30.29 -19.35 -72.25
C GLU A 623 -30.93 -20.64 -71.70
N MET A 624 -32.10 -20.52 -71.08
CA MET A 624 -32.87 -21.62 -70.51
C MET A 624 -33.93 -22.11 -71.49
N MET A 625 -34.07 -23.43 -71.62
CA MET A 625 -35.06 -24.06 -72.50
C MET A 625 -35.54 -25.39 -71.93
N LEU A 626 -36.67 -25.87 -72.43
CA LEU A 626 -37.22 -27.18 -72.06
C LEU A 626 -36.97 -28.20 -73.18
N HIS A 627 -36.50 -29.37 -72.79
CA HIS A 627 -36.59 -30.59 -73.58
C HIS A 627 -37.67 -31.49 -73.00
N TYR A 628 -38.16 -32.42 -73.80
CA TYR A 628 -39.31 -33.27 -73.47
C TYR A 628 -38.94 -34.72 -73.70
N GLN A 629 -39.15 -35.56 -72.68
CA GLN A 629 -38.91 -37.00 -72.79
C GLN A 629 -40.24 -37.76 -72.77
N PRO A 630 -40.48 -38.70 -73.71
CA PRO A 630 -41.74 -39.44 -73.77
C PRO A 630 -41.85 -40.49 -72.65
N GLN A 631 -43.08 -40.61 -72.13
CA GLN A 631 -43.50 -41.66 -71.19
C GLN A 631 -44.41 -42.65 -71.93
N ILE A 632 -44.02 -43.92 -71.94
CA ILE A 632 -44.69 -44.97 -72.73
C ILE A 632 -45.53 -45.84 -71.81
N ASP A 633 -46.82 -45.98 -72.12
CA ASP A 633 -47.67 -46.95 -71.44
C ASP A 633 -47.32 -48.37 -71.89
N LEU A 634 -47.02 -49.24 -70.92
CA LEU A 634 -46.47 -50.56 -71.22
C LEU A 634 -47.50 -51.50 -71.86
N LYS A 635 -48.80 -51.26 -71.62
CA LYS A 635 -49.90 -52.11 -72.13
C LYS A 635 -50.24 -51.80 -73.58
N SER A 636 -50.36 -50.52 -73.93
CA SER A 636 -50.71 -50.03 -75.25
C SER A 636 -49.50 -49.82 -76.16
N GLY A 637 -48.33 -49.55 -75.56
CA GLY A 637 -47.13 -49.11 -76.28
C GLY A 637 -47.25 -47.71 -76.87
N GLU A 638 -48.25 -46.93 -76.44
CA GLU A 638 -48.47 -45.55 -76.87
C GLU A 638 -47.80 -44.55 -75.91
N VAL A 639 -47.51 -43.35 -76.42
CA VAL A 639 -47.02 -42.25 -75.58
C VAL A 639 -48.22 -41.68 -74.83
N VAL A 640 -48.17 -41.72 -73.50
CA VAL A 640 -49.26 -41.24 -72.62
C VAL A 640 -48.93 -39.92 -71.93
N GLY A 641 -47.64 -39.57 -71.88
CA GLY A 641 -47.17 -38.33 -71.29
C GLY A 641 -45.79 -37.95 -71.79
N VAL A 642 -45.36 -36.76 -71.40
CA VAL A 642 -43.99 -36.27 -71.59
C VAL A 642 -43.54 -35.57 -70.31
N GLU A 643 -42.26 -35.72 -69.98
CA GLU A 643 -41.63 -34.97 -68.89
C GLU A 643 -40.86 -33.78 -69.45
N ALA A 644 -41.13 -32.58 -68.92
CA ALA A 644 -40.41 -31.36 -69.23
C ALA A 644 -39.14 -31.25 -68.40
N LEU A 645 -38.01 -31.34 -69.09
CA LEU A 645 -36.68 -31.34 -68.52
C LEU A 645 -35.94 -30.05 -68.85
N LEU A 646 -35.56 -29.31 -67.83
CA LEU A 646 -34.85 -28.03 -67.98
C LEU A 646 -33.46 -28.24 -68.60
N ARG A 647 -33.06 -27.36 -69.50
CA ARG A 647 -31.75 -27.34 -70.15
C ARG A 647 -31.20 -25.93 -70.13
N TRP A 648 -29.93 -25.80 -69.77
CA TRP A 648 -29.21 -24.54 -69.82
C TRP A 648 -28.15 -24.57 -70.92
N ARG A 649 -28.27 -23.69 -71.90
CA ARG A 649 -27.32 -23.53 -72.98
C ARG A 649 -26.48 -22.28 -72.75
N HIS A 650 -25.37 -22.47 -72.03
CA HIS A 650 -24.45 -21.40 -71.70
C HIS A 650 -23.59 -21.01 -72.92
N PRO A 651 -23.35 -19.71 -73.20
CA PRO A 651 -22.63 -19.24 -74.38
C PRO A 651 -21.18 -19.74 -74.47
N VAL A 652 -20.46 -19.77 -73.34
CA VAL A 652 -19.08 -20.28 -73.25
C VAL A 652 -19.00 -21.78 -72.97
N ARG A 653 -19.79 -22.30 -72.03
CA ARG A 653 -19.70 -23.70 -71.56
C ARG A 653 -20.50 -24.71 -72.40
N GLY A 654 -21.33 -24.24 -73.32
CA GLY A 654 -22.23 -25.11 -74.08
C GLY A 654 -23.40 -25.61 -73.22
N ALA A 655 -23.83 -26.86 -73.43
CA ALA A 655 -24.91 -27.45 -72.66
C ALA A 655 -24.44 -27.79 -71.23
N VAL A 656 -25.04 -27.15 -70.23
CA VAL A 656 -24.77 -27.41 -68.81
C VAL A 656 -25.82 -28.38 -68.29
N ALA A 657 -25.37 -29.47 -67.67
CA ALA A 657 -26.26 -30.51 -67.15
C ALA A 657 -27.08 -30.01 -65.94
N PRO A 658 -28.36 -30.41 -65.81
CA PRO A 658 -29.22 -30.07 -64.67
C PRO A 658 -28.58 -30.29 -63.30
N ASP A 659 -27.93 -31.44 -63.10
CA ASP A 659 -27.26 -31.82 -61.85
C ASP A 659 -26.16 -30.85 -61.40
N VAL A 660 -25.64 -30.03 -62.33
CA VAL A 660 -24.59 -29.05 -62.05
C VAL A 660 -25.17 -27.70 -61.60
N PHE A 661 -26.28 -27.26 -62.19
CA PHE A 661 -26.81 -25.91 -61.94
C PHE A 661 -28.06 -25.87 -61.06
N ILE A 662 -28.87 -26.93 -61.00
CA ILE A 662 -30.06 -26.98 -60.13
C ILE A 662 -29.69 -26.84 -58.66
N PRO A 663 -28.66 -27.54 -58.11
CA PRO A 663 -28.25 -27.35 -56.72
C PRO A 663 -27.83 -25.91 -56.41
N VAL A 664 -27.18 -25.24 -57.37
CA VAL A 664 -26.78 -23.83 -57.25
C VAL A 664 -28.01 -22.92 -57.29
N ALA A 665 -28.97 -23.20 -58.16
CA ALA A 665 -30.24 -22.48 -58.25
C ALA A 665 -31.04 -22.60 -56.95
N GLU A 666 -31.06 -23.80 -56.37
CA GLU A 666 -31.74 -24.06 -55.11
C GLU A 666 -31.09 -23.28 -53.98
N ASP A 667 -29.78 -23.41 -53.77
CA ASP A 667 -29.06 -22.75 -52.68
C ASP A 667 -29.24 -21.22 -52.71
N THR A 668 -29.17 -20.64 -53.90
CA THR A 668 -29.27 -19.18 -54.14
C THR A 668 -30.71 -18.65 -54.20
N GLY A 669 -31.71 -19.55 -54.27
CA GLY A 669 -33.12 -19.18 -54.41
C GLY A 669 -33.56 -18.82 -55.84
N LEU A 670 -32.65 -18.85 -56.82
CA LEU A 670 -32.98 -18.62 -58.24
C LEU A 670 -33.89 -19.71 -58.82
N ILE A 671 -33.95 -20.88 -58.18
CA ILE A 671 -34.82 -21.99 -58.58
C ILE A 671 -36.31 -21.59 -58.62
N LEU A 672 -36.72 -20.59 -57.84
CA LEU A 672 -38.10 -20.12 -57.81
C LEU A 672 -38.48 -19.46 -59.15
N SER A 673 -37.65 -18.52 -59.64
CA SER A 673 -37.85 -17.86 -60.94
C SER A 673 -37.69 -18.84 -62.10
N ILE A 674 -36.72 -19.75 -62.00
CA ILE A 674 -36.47 -20.77 -63.03
C ILE A 674 -37.64 -21.76 -63.13
N GLY A 675 -38.17 -22.18 -62.00
CA GLY A 675 -39.29 -23.11 -61.97
C GLY A 675 -40.62 -22.47 -62.39
N GLU A 676 -40.83 -21.17 -62.12
CA GLU A 676 -41.95 -20.42 -62.72
C GLU A 676 -41.85 -20.39 -64.25
N PHE A 677 -40.66 -20.11 -64.79
CA PHE A 677 -40.39 -20.21 -66.22
C PHE A 677 -40.69 -21.61 -66.75
N ALA A 678 -40.20 -22.67 -66.09
CA ALA A 678 -40.42 -24.05 -66.52
C ALA A 678 -41.91 -24.42 -66.55
N LEU A 679 -42.67 -24.11 -65.50
CA LEU A 679 -44.11 -24.37 -65.43
C LEU A 679 -44.87 -23.62 -66.53
N LYS A 680 -44.58 -22.33 -66.71
CA LYS A 680 -45.23 -21.51 -67.73
C LYS A 680 -44.93 -22.02 -69.14
N SER A 681 -43.66 -22.25 -69.47
CA SER A 681 -43.26 -22.73 -70.79
C SER A 681 -43.76 -24.14 -71.09
N ALA A 682 -43.85 -25.02 -70.10
CA ALA A 682 -44.44 -26.35 -70.26
C ALA A 682 -45.94 -26.28 -70.61
N CYS A 683 -46.71 -25.45 -69.88
CA CYS A 683 -48.13 -25.24 -70.16
C CYS A 683 -48.36 -24.55 -71.52
N GLU A 684 -47.58 -23.53 -71.87
CA GLU A 684 -47.64 -22.87 -73.17
C GLU A 684 -47.35 -23.84 -74.31
N GLN A 685 -46.34 -24.70 -74.14
CA GLN A 685 -45.99 -25.71 -75.15
C GLN A 685 -47.08 -26.78 -75.30
N LEU A 686 -47.69 -27.22 -74.20
CA LEU A 686 -48.79 -28.18 -74.23
C LEU A 686 -50.03 -27.58 -74.92
N ALA A 687 -50.39 -26.33 -74.60
CA ALA A 687 -51.47 -25.62 -75.29
C ALA A 687 -51.21 -25.49 -76.79
N LEU A 688 -49.96 -25.19 -77.18
CA LEU A 688 -49.56 -25.12 -78.58
C LEU A 688 -49.73 -26.47 -79.29
N TRP A 689 -49.31 -27.58 -78.69
CA TRP A 689 -49.48 -28.91 -79.27
C TRP A 689 -50.96 -29.28 -79.45
N ILE A 690 -51.81 -29.01 -78.46
CA ILE A 690 -53.25 -29.24 -78.55
C ILE A 690 -53.85 -28.41 -79.70
N SER A 691 -53.44 -27.14 -79.84
CA SER A 691 -53.89 -26.27 -80.94
C SER A 691 -53.44 -26.75 -82.33
N GLN A 692 -52.33 -27.47 -82.41
CA GLN A 692 -51.78 -28.08 -83.63
C GLN A 692 -52.43 -29.44 -83.97
N GLY A 693 -53.40 -29.89 -83.17
CA GLY A 693 -54.13 -31.14 -83.42
C GLY A 693 -53.43 -32.40 -82.90
N LEU A 694 -52.38 -32.27 -82.09
CA LEU A 694 -51.82 -33.40 -81.35
C LEU A 694 -52.81 -33.85 -80.27
N SER A 695 -52.89 -35.15 -80.03
CA SER A 695 -53.70 -35.69 -78.93
C SER A 695 -53.22 -35.11 -77.60
N PRO A 696 -54.13 -34.77 -76.66
CA PRO A 696 -53.75 -34.29 -75.35
C PRO A 696 -52.89 -35.33 -74.64
N LEU A 697 -51.69 -34.92 -74.24
CA LEU A 697 -50.76 -35.72 -73.46
C LEU A 697 -50.62 -35.10 -72.07
N ARG A 698 -50.26 -35.92 -71.10
CA ARG A 698 -49.85 -35.43 -69.80
C ARG A 698 -48.48 -34.74 -69.90
N MET A 699 -48.33 -33.59 -69.28
CA MET A 699 -47.08 -32.84 -69.15
C MET A 699 -46.63 -32.92 -67.70
N ALA A 700 -45.57 -33.69 -67.44
CA ALA A 700 -44.93 -33.76 -66.13
C ALA A 700 -43.86 -32.68 -65.98
N VAL A 701 -43.84 -31.99 -64.84
CA VAL A 701 -42.86 -30.95 -64.50
C VAL A 701 -42.33 -31.17 -63.09
N ASN A 702 -41.00 -31.21 -62.97
CA ASN A 702 -40.32 -31.31 -61.68
C ASN A 702 -40.49 -30.05 -60.83
N LEU A 703 -40.78 -30.25 -59.55
CA LEU A 703 -40.91 -29.19 -58.56
C LEU A 703 -39.81 -29.31 -57.51
N SER A 704 -38.99 -28.27 -57.38
CA SER A 704 -37.96 -28.23 -56.34
C SER A 704 -38.57 -28.19 -54.93
N ALA A 705 -37.80 -28.66 -53.94
CA ALA A 705 -38.20 -28.64 -52.53
C ALA A 705 -38.58 -27.23 -52.04
N ARG A 706 -37.87 -26.20 -52.53
CA ARG A 706 -38.13 -24.80 -52.19
C ARG A 706 -39.43 -24.28 -52.80
N GLN A 707 -39.73 -24.64 -54.06
CA GLN A 707 -40.99 -24.25 -54.70
C GLN A 707 -42.21 -24.93 -54.06
N PHE A 708 -42.10 -26.22 -53.72
CA PHE A 708 -43.19 -26.96 -53.07
C PHE A 708 -43.63 -26.34 -51.72
N LYS A 709 -42.70 -25.69 -51.01
CA LYS A 709 -42.96 -25.00 -49.75
C LYS A 709 -43.52 -23.58 -49.92
N GLN A 710 -43.56 -23.03 -51.14
CA GLN A 710 -44.08 -21.68 -51.37
C GLN A 710 -45.59 -21.62 -51.16
N SER A 711 -46.04 -20.71 -50.29
CA SER A 711 -47.46 -20.53 -50.02
C SER A 711 -48.25 -19.98 -51.23
N ASN A 712 -47.59 -19.32 -52.18
CA ASN A 712 -48.20 -18.76 -53.38
C ASN A 712 -48.19 -19.70 -54.60
N LEU A 713 -47.71 -20.94 -54.46
CA LEU A 713 -47.67 -21.90 -55.56
C LEU A 713 -49.07 -22.21 -56.14
N PRO A 714 -50.13 -22.47 -55.34
CA PRO A 714 -51.47 -22.70 -55.88
C PRO A 714 -52.01 -21.52 -56.69
N SER A 715 -51.80 -20.29 -56.22
CA SER A 715 -52.19 -19.09 -56.98
C SER A 715 -51.42 -18.96 -58.29
N LEU A 716 -50.12 -19.20 -58.28
CA LEU A 716 -49.28 -19.14 -59.47
C LEU A 716 -49.74 -20.14 -60.54
N LEU A 717 -50.00 -21.38 -60.13
CA LEU A 717 -50.50 -22.42 -61.04
C LEU A 717 -51.88 -22.09 -61.60
N ALA A 718 -52.78 -21.54 -60.77
CA ALA A 718 -54.10 -21.09 -61.23
C ALA A 718 -53.98 -20.01 -62.32
N ASP A 719 -53.08 -19.04 -62.13
CA ASP A 719 -52.84 -17.97 -63.10
C ASP A 719 -52.26 -18.51 -64.42
N ILE A 720 -51.28 -19.44 -64.35
CA ILE A 720 -50.68 -20.06 -65.54
C ILE A 720 -51.70 -20.90 -66.31
N LEU A 721 -52.49 -21.72 -65.62
CA LEU A 721 -53.52 -22.56 -66.25
C LEU A 721 -54.63 -21.70 -66.89
N ALA A 722 -55.05 -20.63 -66.21
CA ALA A 722 -56.03 -19.69 -66.75
C ALA A 722 -55.50 -18.93 -67.98
N ALA A 723 -54.23 -18.54 -67.99
CA ALA A 723 -53.61 -17.83 -69.10
C ALA A 723 -53.38 -18.72 -70.33
N THR A 724 -53.01 -19.98 -70.12
CA THR A 724 -52.70 -20.93 -71.21
C THR A 724 -53.92 -21.70 -71.71
N GLY A 725 -54.96 -21.81 -70.90
CA GLY A 725 -56.18 -22.56 -71.23
C GLY A 725 -56.01 -24.08 -71.15
N VAL A 726 -54.88 -24.58 -70.62
CA VAL A 726 -54.63 -26.01 -70.41
C VAL A 726 -55.52 -26.53 -69.29
N ALA A 727 -56.16 -27.69 -69.52
CA ALA A 727 -56.94 -28.34 -68.48
C ALA A 727 -56.00 -28.88 -67.37
N ALA A 728 -56.31 -28.59 -66.10
CA ALA A 728 -55.43 -28.90 -64.97
C ALA A 728 -54.98 -30.38 -64.91
N HIS A 729 -55.84 -31.32 -65.28
CA HIS A 729 -55.55 -32.76 -65.25
C HIS A 729 -54.51 -33.21 -66.29
N LEU A 730 -54.14 -32.34 -67.24
CA LEU A 730 -53.06 -32.60 -68.18
C LEU A 730 -51.68 -32.17 -67.64
N LEU A 731 -51.64 -31.44 -66.52
CA LEU A 731 -50.40 -31.06 -65.85
C LEU A 731 -50.16 -31.99 -64.66
N GLU A 732 -48.97 -32.59 -64.63
CA GLU A 732 -48.48 -33.39 -63.51
C GLU A 732 -47.29 -32.69 -62.85
N LEU A 733 -47.31 -32.60 -61.52
CA LEU A 733 -46.21 -32.07 -60.74
C LEU A 733 -45.47 -33.21 -60.05
N GLU A 734 -44.16 -33.27 -60.26
CA GLU A 734 -43.29 -34.31 -59.71
C GLU A 734 -42.54 -33.73 -58.51
N ILE A 735 -42.59 -34.41 -57.37
CA ILE A 735 -41.99 -33.96 -56.12
C ILE A 735 -41.15 -35.09 -55.57
N THR A 736 -39.89 -34.81 -55.24
CA THR A 736 -39.00 -35.85 -54.70
C THR A 736 -39.51 -36.38 -53.35
N GLU A 737 -39.29 -37.67 -53.10
CA GLU A 737 -39.68 -38.33 -51.86
C GLU A 737 -39.15 -37.58 -50.62
N SER A 738 -37.88 -37.17 -50.67
CA SER A 738 -37.23 -36.42 -49.59
C SER A 738 -37.94 -35.09 -49.29
N SER A 739 -38.44 -34.39 -50.31
CA SER A 739 -39.16 -33.13 -50.14
C SER A 739 -40.52 -33.30 -49.48
N ALA A 740 -41.22 -34.40 -49.80
CA ALA A 740 -42.50 -34.74 -49.19
C ALA A 740 -42.34 -35.23 -47.73
N MET A 741 -41.24 -35.89 -47.41
CA MET A 741 -40.97 -36.48 -46.09
C MET A 741 -40.33 -35.50 -45.08
N ASP A 742 -39.79 -34.36 -45.52
CA ASP A 742 -39.17 -33.35 -44.63
C ASP A 742 -40.19 -32.74 -43.65
N ASP A 743 -41.41 -32.46 -44.10
CA ASP A 743 -42.55 -32.11 -43.25
C ASP A 743 -43.85 -32.75 -43.81
N PRO A 744 -44.15 -34.01 -43.42
CA PRO A 744 -45.21 -34.79 -44.07
C PRO A 744 -46.61 -34.23 -43.79
N ASN A 745 -46.84 -33.59 -42.64
CA ASN A 745 -48.17 -33.04 -42.31
C ASN A 745 -48.49 -31.81 -43.15
N THR A 746 -47.54 -30.89 -43.27
CA THR A 746 -47.68 -29.71 -44.14
C THR A 746 -47.74 -30.13 -45.61
N ALA A 747 -46.91 -31.11 -46.01
CA ALA A 747 -46.94 -31.66 -47.37
C ALA A 747 -48.32 -32.25 -47.72
N ILE A 748 -48.96 -33.02 -46.82
CA ILE A 748 -50.32 -33.54 -47.06
C ILE A 748 -51.31 -32.41 -47.34
N VAL A 749 -51.26 -31.32 -46.57
CA VAL A 749 -52.15 -30.17 -46.78
C VAL A 749 -51.89 -29.52 -48.13
N HIS A 750 -50.63 -29.25 -48.46
CA HIS A 750 -50.25 -28.63 -49.73
C HIS A 750 -50.63 -29.50 -50.93
N LEU A 751 -50.33 -30.80 -50.89
CA LEU A 751 -50.68 -31.74 -51.96
C LEU A 751 -52.21 -31.86 -52.14
N ARG A 752 -52.99 -31.79 -51.06
CA ARG A 752 -54.46 -31.77 -51.17
C ARG A 752 -54.94 -30.51 -51.89
N THR A 753 -54.43 -29.34 -51.52
CA THR A 753 -54.76 -28.08 -52.18
C THR A 753 -54.46 -28.13 -53.68
N LEU A 754 -53.29 -28.65 -54.06
CA LEU A 754 -52.93 -28.82 -55.47
C LEU A 754 -53.88 -29.80 -56.18
N ARG A 755 -54.15 -30.94 -55.58
CA ARG A 755 -55.08 -31.93 -56.16
C ARG A 755 -56.51 -31.38 -56.31
N GLU A 756 -56.98 -30.56 -55.39
CA GLU A 756 -58.30 -29.90 -55.48
C GLU A 756 -58.41 -28.95 -56.67
N MET A 757 -57.29 -28.41 -57.16
CA MET A 757 -57.23 -27.64 -58.42
C MET A 757 -57.37 -28.53 -59.67
N GLY A 758 -57.22 -29.85 -59.52
CA GLY A 758 -57.32 -30.83 -60.58
C GLY A 758 -56.00 -31.18 -61.27
N VAL A 759 -54.84 -30.73 -60.75
CA VAL A 759 -53.53 -31.18 -61.24
C VAL A 759 -53.21 -32.60 -60.74
N GLU A 760 -52.46 -33.34 -61.54
CA GLU A 760 -51.95 -34.66 -61.15
C GLU A 760 -50.65 -34.50 -60.36
N LEU A 761 -50.37 -35.44 -59.45
CA LEU A 761 -49.21 -35.38 -58.56
C LEU A 761 -48.47 -36.72 -58.60
N ALA A 762 -47.14 -36.67 -58.71
CA ALA A 762 -46.28 -37.83 -58.63
C ALA A 762 -45.20 -37.64 -57.55
N ILE A 763 -44.81 -38.74 -56.90
CA ILE A 763 -43.59 -38.78 -56.07
C ILE A 763 -42.44 -39.29 -56.93
N ASP A 764 -41.35 -38.54 -56.94
CA ASP A 764 -40.12 -38.84 -57.65
C ASP A 764 -39.01 -39.41 -56.73
N ASP A 765 -38.00 -40.03 -57.32
CA ASP A 765 -36.85 -40.66 -56.66
C ASP A 765 -37.22 -41.68 -55.57
N PHE A 766 -38.35 -42.39 -55.72
CA PHE A 766 -38.89 -43.23 -54.67
C PHE A 766 -37.99 -44.46 -54.41
N GLY A 767 -37.67 -44.68 -53.13
CA GLY A 767 -36.84 -45.81 -52.66
C GLY A 767 -35.42 -45.43 -52.26
N THR A 768 -34.99 -44.20 -52.53
CA THR A 768 -33.66 -43.68 -52.15
C THR A 768 -33.58 -43.20 -50.70
N GLY A 769 -34.72 -43.08 -50.00
CA GLY A 769 -34.85 -42.59 -48.63
C GLY A 769 -35.54 -43.56 -47.65
N TYR A 770 -35.65 -43.15 -46.38
CA TYR A 770 -36.35 -43.92 -45.33
C TYR A 770 -37.86 -43.64 -45.39
N SER A 771 -38.59 -44.33 -46.26
CA SER A 771 -40.05 -44.13 -46.37
C SER A 771 -40.79 -44.63 -45.13
N SER A 772 -41.63 -43.79 -44.53
CA SER A 772 -42.68 -44.25 -43.63
C SER A 772 -43.92 -44.59 -44.46
N LEU A 773 -44.16 -45.88 -44.68
CA LEU A 773 -45.34 -46.43 -45.39
C LEU A 773 -46.67 -45.85 -44.89
N SER A 774 -46.71 -45.42 -43.62
CA SER A 774 -47.88 -44.79 -43.00
C SER A 774 -48.25 -43.45 -43.64
N TYR A 775 -47.26 -42.64 -44.05
CA TYR A 775 -47.51 -41.34 -44.69
C TYR A 775 -47.81 -41.45 -46.17
N LEU A 776 -47.19 -42.42 -46.87
CA LEU A 776 -47.45 -42.65 -48.29
C LEU A 776 -48.93 -42.93 -48.58
N LYS A 777 -49.61 -43.64 -47.67
CA LYS A 777 -51.06 -43.86 -47.73
C LYS A 777 -51.89 -42.57 -47.64
N LEU A 778 -51.37 -41.55 -46.95
CA LEU A 778 -52.05 -40.28 -46.71
C LEU A 778 -51.78 -39.25 -47.82
N PHE A 779 -50.68 -39.42 -48.57
CA PHE A 779 -50.35 -38.53 -49.68
C PHE A 779 -51.34 -38.70 -50.85
N PRO A 780 -51.98 -37.61 -51.31
CA PRO A 780 -52.99 -37.66 -52.35
C PRO A 780 -52.36 -37.71 -53.75
N VAL A 781 -51.33 -38.53 -53.97
CA VAL A 781 -50.61 -38.65 -55.25
C VAL A 781 -51.28 -39.65 -56.19
N ASN A 782 -51.04 -39.50 -57.49
CA ASN A 782 -51.52 -40.35 -58.57
C ASN A 782 -50.49 -41.44 -58.91
N ARG A 783 -49.21 -41.06 -58.96
CA ARG A 783 -48.11 -41.90 -59.44
C ARG A 783 -46.93 -41.95 -58.48
N LEU A 784 -46.19 -43.05 -58.55
CA LEU A 784 -44.87 -43.22 -57.94
C LEU A 784 -43.86 -43.51 -59.04
N LYS A 785 -42.75 -42.76 -59.04
CA LYS A 785 -41.65 -42.93 -59.99
C LYS A 785 -40.51 -43.68 -59.30
N ILE A 786 -40.08 -44.80 -59.89
CA ILE A 786 -38.96 -45.59 -59.41
C ILE A 786 -37.68 -44.94 -59.91
N ASP A 787 -36.80 -44.59 -58.98
CA ASP A 787 -35.52 -43.96 -59.27
C ASP A 787 -34.67 -44.79 -60.25
N ARG A 788 -33.99 -44.10 -61.17
CA ARG A 788 -33.11 -44.72 -62.18
C ARG A 788 -32.02 -45.60 -61.57
N SER A 789 -31.53 -45.32 -60.38
CA SER A 789 -30.50 -46.12 -59.70
C SER A 789 -30.93 -47.58 -59.55
N PHE A 790 -32.17 -47.82 -59.11
CA PHE A 790 -32.71 -49.18 -58.99
C PHE A 790 -33.01 -49.79 -60.36
N VAL A 791 -33.47 -49.01 -61.34
CA VAL A 791 -33.79 -49.52 -62.69
C VAL A 791 -32.53 -49.93 -63.46
N ARG A 792 -31.43 -49.19 -63.29
CA ARG A 792 -30.16 -49.43 -63.98
C ARG A 792 -29.57 -50.80 -63.62
N GLY A 793 -29.70 -51.22 -62.37
CA GLY A 793 -29.11 -52.46 -61.84
C GLY A 793 -29.96 -53.73 -62.01
N ILE A 794 -31.23 -53.63 -62.45
CA ILE A 794 -32.18 -54.77 -62.49
C ILE A 794 -31.67 -56.04 -63.20
N ASP A 795 -30.79 -55.90 -64.19
CA ASP A 795 -30.24 -57.02 -64.95
C ASP A 795 -28.93 -57.60 -64.37
N THR A 796 -28.30 -56.91 -63.41
CA THR A 796 -26.97 -57.23 -62.87
C THR A 796 -26.92 -57.39 -61.37
N ASP A 797 -27.80 -56.74 -60.62
CA ASP A 797 -27.89 -56.76 -59.16
C ASP A 797 -29.25 -57.31 -58.72
N SER A 798 -29.22 -58.37 -57.90
CA SER A 798 -30.43 -58.99 -57.38
C SER A 798 -31.15 -58.10 -56.36
N GLU A 799 -30.42 -57.26 -55.61
CA GLU A 799 -31.03 -56.36 -54.62
C GLU A 799 -31.85 -55.26 -55.31
N ASP A 800 -31.30 -54.64 -56.35
CA ASP A 800 -32.00 -53.63 -57.15
C ASP A 800 -33.27 -54.18 -57.81
N ALA A 801 -33.20 -55.42 -58.34
CA ALA A 801 -34.35 -56.11 -58.90
C ALA A 801 -35.45 -56.39 -57.86
N GLU A 802 -35.06 -56.78 -56.64
CA GLU A 802 -36.00 -57.00 -55.52
C GLU A 802 -36.65 -55.69 -55.05
N ILE A 803 -35.88 -54.61 -54.93
CA ILE A 803 -36.38 -53.28 -54.53
C ILE A 803 -37.37 -52.75 -55.57
N ALA A 804 -37.03 -52.85 -56.87
CA ALA A 804 -37.93 -52.44 -57.94
C ALA A 804 -39.24 -53.25 -57.92
N ALA A 805 -39.17 -54.58 -57.78
CA ALA A 805 -40.36 -55.44 -57.72
C ALA A 805 -41.23 -55.14 -56.48
N ALA A 806 -40.62 -54.95 -55.31
CA ALA A 806 -41.32 -54.60 -54.08
C ALA A 806 -42.01 -53.23 -54.18
N THR A 807 -41.36 -52.26 -54.82
CA THR A 807 -41.89 -50.92 -55.05
C THR A 807 -43.12 -50.94 -55.95
N ILE A 808 -43.06 -51.70 -57.06
CA ILE A 808 -44.20 -51.87 -57.98
C ILE A 808 -45.39 -52.46 -57.23
N ALA A 809 -45.17 -53.56 -56.51
CA ALA A 809 -46.22 -54.22 -55.74
C ALA A 809 -46.83 -53.31 -54.66
N LEU A 810 -46.00 -52.53 -53.95
CA LEU A 810 -46.46 -51.57 -52.95
C LEU A 810 -47.36 -50.49 -53.57
N ALA A 811 -46.92 -49.89 -54.66
CA ALA A 811 -47.65 -48.83 -55.34
C ALA A 811 -49.04 -49.29 -55.79
N HIS A 812 -49.12 -50.47 -56.42
CA HIS A 812 -50.38 -51.06 -56.86
C HIS A 812 -51.32 -51.38 -55.69
N ASN A 813 -50.80 -51.87 -54.56
CA ASN A 813 -51.59 -52.10 -53.35
C ASN A 813 -52.16 -50.79 -52.75
N LEU A 814 -51.51 -49.66 -53.00
CA LEU A 814 -51.98 -48.32 -52.62
C LEU A 814 -52.84 -47.66 -53.70
N GLY A 815 -53.14 -48.37 -54.80
CA GLY A 815 -53.91 -47.88 -55.93
C GLY A 815 -53.21 -46.74 -56.69
N LYS A 816 -51.88 -46.77 -56.75
CA LYS A 816 -51.04 -45.81 -57.49
C LYS A 816 -50.48 -46.46 -58.75
N GLU A 817 -50.38 -45.68 -59.81
CA GLU A 817 -49.66 -46.09 -61.02
C GLU A 817 -48.15 -45.94 -60.82
N VAL A 818 -47.37 -46.75 -61.54
CA VAL A 818 -45.91 -46.78 -61.41
C VAL A 818 -45.23 -46.37 -62.70
N VAL A 819 -44.28 -45.43 -62.59
CA VAL A 819 -43.38 -45.02 -63.67
C VAL A 819 -41.99 -45.56 -63.34
N ALA A 820 -41.39 -46.33 -64.25
CA ALA A 820 -40.00 -46.73 -64.10
C ALA A 820 -39.09 -45.84 -64.95
N GLU A 821 -38.14 -45.17 -64.31
CA GLU A 821 -37.25 -44.22 -64.95
C GLU A 821 -35.91 -44.83 -65.37
N GLY A 822 -35.26 -44.22 -66.37
CA GLY A 822 -33.91 -44.62 -66.76
C GLY A 822 -33.82 -45.98 -67.44
N VAL A 823 -34.90 -46.42 -68.10
CA VAL A 823 -34.89 -47.64 -68.89
C VAL A 823 -34.00 -47.46 -70.13
N GLU A 824 -32.93 -48.23 -70.20
CA GLU A 824 -31.89 -48.13 -71.24
C GLU A 824 -31.80 -49.38 -72.10
N THR A 825 -32.19 -50.55 -71.59
CA THR A 825 -32.02 -51.83 -72.28
C THR A 825 -33.33 -52.61 -72.44
N GLU A 826 -33.36 -53.48 -73.46
CA GLU A 826 -34.49 -54.40 -73.67
C GLU A 826 -34.66 -55.40 -72.51
N ALA A 827 -33.58 -55.75 -71.82
CA ALA A 827 -33.62 -56.64 -70.65
C ALA A 827 -34.39 -55.98 -69.48
N GLN A 828 -34.12 -54.71 -69.20
CA GLN A 828 -34.85 -53.92 -68.19
C GLN A 828 -36.33 -53.81 -68.55
N CYS A 829 -36.66 -53.49 -69.81
CA CYS A 829 -38.05 -53.49 -70.31
C CYS A 829 -38.77 -54.82 -70.06
N ARG A 830 -38.11 -55.96 -70.35
CA ARG A 830 -38.70 -57.29 -70.15
C ARG A 830 -38.95 -57.60 -68.69
N PHE A 831 -38.01 -57.25 -67.81
CA PHE A 831 -38.19 -57.42 -66.36
C PHE A 831 -39.36 -56.60 -65.84
N LEU A 832 -39.39 -55.30 -66.15
CA LEU A 832 -40.45 -54.39 -65.69
C LEU A 832 -41.83 -54.80 -66.21
N ARG A 833 -41.91 -55.36 -67.43
CA ARG A 833 -43.12 -56.00 -67.95
C ARG A 833 -43.52 -57.23 -67.16
N GLY A 834 -42.56 -58.08 -66.80
CA GLY A 834 -42.79 -59.25 -65.93
C GLY A 834 -43.36 -58.88 -64.57
N GLN A 835 -42.94 -57.74 -64.02
CA GLN A 835 -43.46 -57.17 -62.77
C GLN A 835 -44.74 -56.33 -62.94
N GLN A 836 -45.29 -56.24 -64.15
CA GLN A 836 -46.50 -55.49 -64.47
C GLN A 836 -46.42 -53.97 -64.22
N CYS A 837 -45.24 -53.36 -64.38
CA CYS A 837 -45.09 -51.90 -64.32
C CYS A 837 -46.01 -51.19 -65.33
N ASP A 838 -46.53 -50.00 -65.01
CA ASP A 838 -47.53 -49.32 -65.83
C ASP A 838 -46.90 -48.49 -66.96
N ILE A 839 -45.94 -47.62 -66.61
CA ILE A 839 -45.34 -46.64 -67.53
C ILE A 839 -43.82 -46.78 -67.49
N LEU A 840 -43.18 -46.69 -68.67
CA LEU A 840 -41.73 -46.73 -68.81
C LEU A 840 -41.20 -45.42 -69.40
N GLN A 841 -40.06 -44.96 -68.88
CA GLN A 841 -39.35 -43.79 -69.38
C GLN A 841 -37.84 -44.05 -69.39
N GLY A 842 -37.16 -43.64 -70.47
CA GLY A 842 -35.71 -43.75 -70.55
C GLY A 842 -35.15 -43.73 -71.97
N TYR A 843 -33.82 -43.81 -72.07
CA TYR A 843 -33.09 -43.66 -73.33
C TYR A 843 -33.30 -44.82 -74.31
N PHE A 844 -33.83 -45.95 -73.83
CA PHE A 844 -34.27 -47.03 -74.70
C PHE A 844 -35.32 -46.56 -75.73
N PHE A 845 -36.18 -45.62 -75.34
CA PHE A 845 -37.22 -45.07 -76.21
C PHE A 845 -36.77 -43.80 -76.93
N SER A 846 -36.28 -42.83 -76.17
CA SER A 846 -35.74 -41.57 -76.68
C SER A 846 -34.96 -40.85 -75.60
N GLU A 847 -33.87 -40.20 -76.00
CA GLU A 847 -33.30 -39.11 -75.23
C GLU A 847 -34.28 -37.91 -75.18
N PRO A 848 -34.13 -36.98 -74.23
CA PRO A 848 -34.94 -35.76 -74.16
C PRO A 848 -34.81 -34.89 -75.41
N LEU A 849 -35.93 -34.67 -76.10
CA LEU A 849 -35.98 -33.98 -77.41
C LEU A 849 -36.43 -32.52 -77.27
N SER A 850 -36.12 -31.69 -78.26
CA SER A 850 -36.73 -30.36 -78.36
C SER A 850 -38.23 -30.45 -78.64
N ALA A 851 -38.97 -29.34 -78.47
CA ALA A 851 -40.41 -29.28 -78.75
C ALA A 851 -40.79 -29.75 -80.17
N ALA A 852 -39.97 -29.40 -81.17
CA ALA A 852 -40.17 -29.86 -82.55
C ALA A 852 -39.80 -31.35 -82.72
N GLY A 853 -38.78 -31.82 -82.01
CA GLY A 853 -38.35 -33.21 -82.03
C GLY A 853 -39.41 -34.15 -81.47
N ILE A 854 -40.00 -33.81 -80.32
CA ILE A 854 -41.06 -34.63 -79.70
C ILE A 854 -42.35 -34.60 -80.53
N ALA A 855 -42.74 -33.45 -81.10
CA ALA A 855 -43.89 -33.39 -82.02
C ALA A 855 -43.68 -34.30 -83.25
N SER A 856 -42.47 -34.35 -83.79
CA SER A 856 -42.11 -35.26 -84.89
C SER A 856 -42.13 -36.73 -84.46
N TYR A 857 -41.68 -37.02 -83.23
CA TYR A 857 -41.70 -38.36 -82.65
C TYR A 857 -43.13 -38.88 -82.48
N LEU A 858 -44.03 -38.04 -81.97
CA LEU A 858 -45.46 -38.34 -81.82
C LEU A 858 -46.14 -38.54 -83.18
N ALA A 859 -45.87 -37.68 -84.16
CA ALA A 859 -46.45 -37.76 -85.50
C ALA A 859 -45.99 -39.01 -86.29
N ALA A 860 -44.81 -39.55 -85.98
CA ALA A 860 -44.26 -40.71 -86.67
C ALA A 860 -44.94 -42.04 -86.31
N ASN A 861 -45.89 -42.06 -85.36
CA ASN A 861 -46.61 -43.27 -84.92
C ASN A 861 -45.68 -44.48 -84.65
N ARG A 862 -44.47 -44.22 -84.18
CA ARG A 862 -43.49 -45.27 -83.89
C ARG A 862 -43.94 -46.01 -82.64
N ARG A 863 -44.63 -47.15 -82.82
CA ARG A 863 -44.62 -48.20 -81.79
C ARG A 863 -43.14 -48.54 -81.53
N PRO A 864 -42.65 -48.47 -80.29
CA PRO A 864 -41.27 -48.80 -79.99
C PRO A 864 -40.89 -50.17 -80.57
N PRO A 865 -39.68 -50.35 -81.12
CA PRO A 865 -39.24 -51.66 -81.56
C PRO A 865 -39.27 -52.61 -80.35
N ALA A 866 -40.00 -53.73 -80.44
CA ALA A 866 -40.13 -54.81 -79.45
C ALA A 866 -41.10 -54.62 -78.24
N LEU A 867 -42.20 -53.88 -78.38
CA LEU A 867 -43.38 -54.08 -77.50
C LEU A 867 -44.44 -55.05 -78.07
N VAL A 868 -44.29 -55.51 -79.32
CA VAL A 868 -45.25 -56.43 -79.97
C VAL A 868 -44.72 -57.88 -79.92
N ASN A 869 -45.44 -58.68 -79.12
CA ASN A 869 -45.32 -60.13 -78.82
C ASN A 869 -44.09 -60.59 -78.04
#